data_AF-A0A932PYG0-F1
#
_entry.id   AF-A0A932PYG0-F1
#
_cell.length_a   1.000
_cell.length_b   1.000
_cell.length_c   1.000
_cell.angle_alpha   90.00
_cell.angle_beta   90.00
_cell.angle_gamma   90.00
#
_symmetry.space_group_name_H-M   'P 1'
#
loop_
_entity.id
_entity.type
_entity.pdbx_description
1 polymer ?
#
loop_
_entity_poly.entity_id
_entity_poly.type
_entity_poly.pdbx_seq_one_letter_code
_entity_poly.pdbx_strand_id
1 'polypeptide(L)'
;MKKITRREFLRLSAIGAGGIILAACAPSEPSPTPPRATLAPTQVPTLAPTTAPSATPISLRVLDENFPRAFYFRNAEGTATNTRNSYEDWDRTFSRLMGIEGKVFDEEFAAGGSAGRRLEFFTRFKKQHPDQLVVLHFNGGARDPRFESSKFFAGHWLYFNGAKILGAVPAESGETDIRVSDASLFKVNMGFFKISNEDIGLCELDANGKPNWFASEQVQLIAVNLQANTIRVKRGAYGTSPRAFAANRAYAAAHVTEGPWDARWNLMWYYNFTAKCPRDANGKSCADIYVDDLAEKFAPTGALAAFDGIEFDVLDHIITAPSNRQRGPDADADGNADNAIFSGVNTYGAGVVEFCRRLRERISPKFVMADGWADFNQRAVGILNGIESEGWPSLNDYQVRDWSGGLNRQAFWVANSRAPGYSYIVHKFFTGGAVNTSESDATKFPWGIHRLVFAGAIFADSAITYVIQPPNEPGELFGNWDELWQGADKKVGWLGKPLGAAVHLGEREKNLFDGVDVLTRLQGDGIEFTREGNAIKIAAKNPGDLRFKLTGISTTSPDLLFTFTLHAEPLPGYAPEIARLIRFGASPRPNELPNAWVNQKAFTYRHYATEWQGLELSFLVEGNAPIWISDLRASASQDAMVREFENGLVLANPSARAFTFDLRALFPNKTWRRIKGTAKQDPATNNGARVEGAIELGAKDALFLIREK
;
A
#
# COMPACT_ATOMS: atom_id res chain seq x y z
N MET A 1 -3.71 -38.48 27.52
CA MET A 1 -4.53 -37.62 26.63
C MET A 1 -3.61 -37.00 25.57
N LYS A 2 -3.78 -37.36 24.29
CA LYS A 2 -2.96 -36.85 23.17
C LYS A 2 -3.45 -35.46 22.76
N LYS A 3 -2.53 -34.50 22.57
CA LYS A 3 -2.82 -33.16 22.06
C LYS A 3 -3.19 -33.23 20.58
N ILE A 4 -4.40 -32.80 20.25
CA ILE A 4 -4.91 -32.65 18.89
C ILE A 4 -4.24 -31.43 18.25
N THR A 5 -3.74 -31.57 17.03
CA THR A 5 -3.08 -30.48 16.30
C THR A 5 -4.10 -29.62 15.54
N ARG A 6 -3.73 -28.36 15.25
CA ARG A 6 -4.59 -27.37 14.56
C ARG A 6 -5.16 -27.85 13.21
N ARG A 7 -4.48 -28.82 12.57
CA ARG A 7 -4.90 -29.45 11.30
C ARG A 7 -6.01 -30.49 11.50
N GLU A 8 -6.08 -31.14 12.66
CA GLU A 8 -7.10 -32.11 13.02
C GLU A 8 -8.39 -31.42 13.52
N PHE A 9 -8.27 -30.25 14.16
CA PHE A 9 -9.43 -29.43 14.52
C PHE A 9 -10.21 -28.95 13.28
N LEU A 10 -9.51 -28.56 12.21
CA LEU A 10 -10.13 -28.08 10.96
C LEU A 10 -10.79 -29.18 10.13
N ARG A 11 -10.44 -30.46 10.34
CA ARG A 11 -11.14 -31.59 9.69
C ARG A 11 -12.44 -31.98 10.39
N LEU A 12 -12.56 -31.68 11.69
CA LEU A 12 -13.78 -31.98 12.47
C LEU A 12 -14.89 -30.93 12.28
N SER A 13 -14.57 -29.75 11.74
CA SER A 13 -15.56 -28.68 11.51
C SER A 13 -16.33 -28.82 10.18
N ALA A 14 -16.00 -29.80 9.34
CA ALA A 14 -16.52 -29.92 7.98
C ALA A 14 -17.63 -30.97 7.79
N ILE A 15 -18.10 -31.63 8.86
CA ILE A 15 -19.15 -32.67 8.77
C ILE A 15 -20.25 -32.39 9.80
N GLY A 16 -21.14 -31.43 9.52
CA GLY A 16 -22.25 -31.17 10.42
C GLY A 16 -23.15 -30.00 10.05
N ALA A 17 -23.70 -29.97 8.83
CA ALA A 17 -24.86 -29.13 8.54
C ALA A 17 -25.65 -29.70 7.34
N GLY A 18 -26.47 -30.70 7.60
CA GLY A 18 -27.49 -31.17 6.67
C GLY A 18 -28.73 -31.62 7.45
N GLY A 19 -29.87 -30.99 7.20
CA GLY A 19 -31.19 -31.50 7.65
C GLY A 19 -32.18 -30.46 8.21
N ILE A 20 -32.88 -29.78 7.29
CA ILE A 20 -34.34 -29.48 7.23
C ILE A 20 -35.16 -29.55 8.53
N ILE A 21 -35.89 -28.47 8.88
CA ILE A 21 -37.35 -28.45 9.15
C ILE A 21 -37.96 -27.09 8.72
N LEU A 22 -38.98 -27.16 7.87
CA LEU A 22 -39.96 -26.14 7.51
C LEU A 22 -41.05 -26.02 8.59
N ALA A 23 -41.49 -24.81 8.96
CA ALA A 23 -42.91 -24.48 9.19
C ALA A 23 -43.16 -22.98 9.49
N ALA A 24 -43.93 -22.36 8.59
CA ALA A 24 -44.98 -21.35 8.78
C ALA A 24 -44.81 -20.20 9.79
N CYS A 25 -44.73 -18.97 9.26
CA CYS A 25 -45.51 -17.81 9.71
C CYS A 25 -45.72 -16.86 8.51
N ALA A 26 -46.98 -16.54 8.22
CA ALA A 26 -47.38 -15.66 7.13
C ALA A 26 -46.98 -14.20 7.41
N PRO A 27 -46.60 -13.39 6.39
CA PRO A 27 -46.36 -11.97 6.56
C PRO A 27 -47.69 -11.20 6.59
N SER A 28 -47.83 -10.29 7.56
CA SER A 28 -48.88 -9.27 7.58
C SER A 28 -48.61 -8.20 6.52
N GLU A 29 -49.67 -7.77 5.84
CA GLU A 29 -49.66 -6.71 4.83
C GLU A 29 -49.12 -5.39 5.40
N PRO A 30 -48.22 -4.69 4.70
CA PRO A 30 -47.83 -3.33 5.06
C PRO A 30 -48.90 -2.33 4.63
N SER A 31 -49.31 -1.47 5.55
CA SER A 31 -50.17 -0.30 5.27
C SER A 31 -49.47 0.70 4.33
N PRO A 32 -50.22 1.41 3.47
CA PRO A 32 -49.66 2.29 2.46
C PRO A 32 -49.04 3.56 3.08
N THR A 33 -47.75 3.77 2.81
CA THR A 33 -47.02 5.00 3.12
C THR A 33 -47.49 6.14 2.19
N PRO A 34 -47.81 7.33 2.71
CA PRO A 34 -48.21 8.47 1.87
C PRO A 34 -47.03 8.95 0.99
N PRO A 35 -47.31 9.53 -0.19
CA PRO A 35 -46.30 9.91 -1.17
C PRO A 35 -45.37 11.00 -0.61
N ARG A 36 -44.07 10.71 -0.62
CA ARG A 36 -43.00 11.64 -0.27
C ARG A 36 -42.87 12.69 -1.36
N ALA A 37 -43.01 13.96 -0.99
CA ALA A 37 -42.83 15.10 -1.87
C ALA A 37 -41.43 15.06 -2.52
N THR A 38 -41.40 15.15 -3.85
CA THR A 38 -40.19 15.18 -4.67
C THR A 38 -39.54 16.55 -4.51
N LEU A 39 -38.46 16.62 -3.72
CA LEU A 39 -37.57 17.78 -3.73
C LEU A 39 -36.63 17.63 -4.92
N ALA A 40 -36.64 18.64 -5.80
CA ALA A 40 -35.76 18.73 -6.96
C ALA A 40 -34.28 18.69 -6.51
N PRO A 41 -33.38 18.06 -7.30
CA PRO A 41 -31.97 17.99 -6.96
C PRO A 41 -31.35 19.38 -6.98
N THR A 42 -30.84 19.83 -5.83
CA THR A 42 -29.99 21.00 -5.71
C THR A 42 -28.71 20.75 -6.51
N GLN A 43 -28.53 21.49 -7.61
CA GLN A 43 -27.29 21.49 -8.39
C GLN A 43 -26.13 21.93 -7.48
N VAL A 44 -25.17 21.03 -7.28
CA VAL A 44 -23.86 21.38 -6.72
C VAL A 44 -23.13 22.23 -7.77
N PRO A 45 -22.63 23.44 -7.45
CA PRO A 45 -21.91 24.25 -8.41
C PRO A 45 -20.66 23.51 -8.90
N THR A 46 -20.61 23.21 -10.20
CA THR A 46 -19.39 22.75 -10.87
C THR A 46 -18.41 23.92 -10.93
N LEU A 47 -17.41 23.92 -10.05
CA LEU A 47 -16.27 24.84 -10.18
C LEU A 47 -15.47 24.46 -11.42
N ALA A 48 -15.26 25.42 -12.31
CA ALA A 48 -14.43 25.26 -13.49
C ALA A 48 -12.99 24.91 -13.08
N PRO A 49 -12.27 24.04 -13.83
CA PRO A 49 -10.91 23.67 -13.51
C PRO A 49 -10.00 24.90 -13.58
N THR A 50 -9.51 25.34 -12.42
CA THR A 50 -8.45 26.33 -12.33
C THR A 50 -7.20 25.74 -12.98
N THR A 51 -6.77 26.28 -14.11
CA THR A 51 -5.45 25.97 -14.70
C THR A 51 -4.38 26.28 -13.67
N ALA A 52 -3.74 25.22 -13.17
CA ALA A 52 -2.64 25.33 -12.21
C ALA A 52 -1.51 26.20 -12.81
N PRO A 53 -0.92 27.12 -12.03
CA PRO A 53 0.23 27.88 -12.49
C PRO A 53 1.35 26.92 -12.92
N SER A 54 1.92 27.19 -14.09
CA SER A 54 3.08 26.48 -14.64
C SER A 54 4.28 26.71 -13.72
N ALA A 55 4.44 25.84 -12.73
CA ALA A 55 5.64 25.82 -11.89
C ALA A 55 6.87 25.51 -12.75
N THR A 56 7.98 26.19 -12.47
CA THR A 56 9.29 25.85 -13.03
C THR A 56 9.55 24.35 -12.77
N PRO A 57 9.90 23.56 -13.79
CA PRO A 57 10.11 22.12 -13.63
C PRO A 57 11.18 21.87 -12.57
N ILE A 58 10.83 21.05 -11.57
CA ILE A 58 11.79 20.60 -10.56
C ILE A 58 12.75 19.64 -11.27
N SER A 59 14.02 20.02 -11.40
CA SER A 59 15.06 19.20 -12.02
C SER A 59 15.64 18.23 -10.99
N LEU A 60 14.95 17.12 -10.73
CA LEU A 60 15.43 16.08 -9.82
C LEU A 60 16.13 14.97 -10.60
N ARG A 61 17.34 14.58 -10.17
CA ARG A 61 18.10 13.45 -10.76
C ARG A 61 17.30 12.16 -10.83
N VAL A 62 16.41 11.93 -9.85
CA VAL A 62 15.60 10.71 -9.80
C VAL A 62 14.51 10.66 -10.88
N LEU A 63 14.15 11.81 -11.45
CA LEU A 63 13.19 11.94 -12.55
C LEU A 63 13.87 11.96 -13.92
N ASP A 64 15.20 12.07 -13.96
CA ASP A 64 15.95 11.96 -15.20
C ASP A 64 15.77 10.58 -15.84
N GLU A 65 16.09 10.47 -17.13
CA GLU A 65 15.93 9.24 -17.89
C GLU A 65 16.98 8.16 -17.56
N ASN A 66 17.93 8.46 -16.67
CA ASN A 66 19.08 7.61 -16.35
C ASN A 66 18.75 6.56 -15.28
N PHE A 67 19.24 5.33 -15.48
CA PHE A 67 19.05 4.20 -14.56
C PHE A 67 20.37 3.66 -13.99
N PRO A 68 20.35 2.96 -12.85
CA PRO A 68 19.22 2.77 -11.95
C PRO A 68 18.88 4.06 -11.19
N ARG A 69 17.60 4.25 -10.89
CA ARG A 69 17.11 5.31 -10.01
C ARG A 69 17.11 4.79 -8.59
N ALA A 70 17.90 5.40 -7.70
CA ALA A 70 18.00 4.94 -6.33
C ALA A 70 18.15 6.10 -5.34
N PHE A 71 17.55 5.96 -4.17
CA PHE A 71 17.61 6.95 -3.10
C PHE A 71 17.50 6.28 -1.72
N TYR A 72 17.82 7.01 -0.67
CA TYR A 72 17.84 6.45 0.69
C TYR A 72 16.45 6.50 1.33
N PHE A 73 16.02 5.36 1.86
CA PHE A 73 14.85 5.29 2.73
C PHE A 73 15.17 5.84 4.13
N ARG A 74 14.25 5.61 5.07
CA ARG A 74 14.26 6.01 6.50
C ARG A 74 15.56 5.76 7.30
N ASN A 75 16.59 5.14 6.74
CA ASN A 75 17.93 5.11 7.33
C ASN A 75 18.51 6.53 7.48
N ALA A 76 18.19 7.45 6.57
CA ALA A 76 18.57 8.86 6.67
C ALA A 76 17.95 9.51 7.93
N GLU A 77 16.65 9.28 8.15
CA GLU A 77 15.94 9.66 9.38
C GLU A 77 16.60 9.07 10.63
N GLY A 78 16.75 7.74 10.69
CA GLY A 78 17.30 7.05 11.85
C GLY A 78 18.70 7.54 12.22
N THR A 79 19.55 7.77 11.21
CA THR A 79 20.92 8.25 11.42
C THR A 79 20.97 9.69 11.92
N ALA A 80 20.03 10.54 11.48
CA ALA A 80 19.92 11.93 11.92
C ALA A 80 19.53 12.06 13.39
N THR A 81 18.77 11.10 13.94
CA THR A 81 18.39 11.11 15.37
C THR A 81 19.55 10.82 16.33
N ASN A 82 20.62 10.17 15.85
CA ASN A 82 21.78 9.86 16.66
C ASN A 82 22.64 11.12 16.84
N THR A 83 22.66 11.66 18.05
CA THR A 83 23.36 12.91 18.41
C THR A 83 24.87 12.86 18.23
N ARG A 84 25.46 11.66 18.06
CA ARG A 84 26.88 11.48 17.74
C ARG A 84 27.24 11.82 16.30
N ASN A 85 26.26 11.83 15.39
CA ASN A 85 26.49 12.13 13.99
C ASN A 85 26.37 13.64 13.77
N SER A 86 27.42 14.28 13.24
CA SER A 86 27.34 15.66 12.74
C SER A 86 26.44 15.73 11.51
N TYR A 87 25.98 16.93 11.14
CA TYR A 87 25.29 17.10 9.85
C TYR A 87 26.23 16.77 8.70
N GLU A 88 27.50 17.19 8.79
CA GLU A 88 28.48 17.05 7.72
C GLU A 88 28.84 15.59 7.43
N ASP A 89 28.90 14.73 8.46
CA ASP A 89 29.14 13.29 8.27
C ASP A 89 27.88 12.58 7.77
N TRP A 90 26.71 13.02 8.24
CA TRP A 90 25.41 12.54 7.75
C TRP A 90 25.22 12.89 6.26
N ASP A 91 25.48 14.14 5.88
CA ASP A 91 25.35 14.65 4.51
C ASP A 91 26.29 13.91 3.56
N ARG A 92 27.56 13.73 3.95
CA ARG A 92 28.54 12.94 3.18
C ARG A 92 28.07 11.51 2.93
N THR A 93 27.26 10.96 3.84
CA THR A 93 26.72 9.61 3.72
C THR A 93 25.51 9.57 2.79
N PHE A 94 24.56 10.50 2.95
CA PHE A 94 23.25 10.43 2.29
C PHE A 94 23.15 11.25 0.99
N SER A 95 24.15 12.06 0.65
CA SER A 95 24.25 12.74 -0.66
C SER A 95 24.78 11.85 -1.79
N ARG A 96 25.11 10.58 -1.52
CA ARG A 96 25.72 9.67 -2.51
C ARG A 96 24.74 9.08 -3.54
N LEU A 97 23.42 9.16 -3.29
CA LEU A 97 22.37 8.66 -4.19
C LEU A 97 21.52 9.80 -4.77
N MET A 98 20.31 9.55 -5.27
CA MET A 98 19.47 10.56 -5.93
C MET A 98 18.48 11.26 -4.98
N GLY A 99 18.51 10.97 -3.68
CA GLY A 99 17.61 11.57 -2.71
C GLY A 99 17.57 10.86 -1.35
N ILE A 100 16.67 11.34 -0.51
CA ILE A 100 16.37 10.82 0.83
C ILE A 100 14.87 10.91 1.11
N GLU A 101 14.41 10.05 2.01
CA GLU A 101 13.06 10.07 2.55
C GLU A 101 13.06 9.70 4.03
N GLY A 102 12.14 10.26 4.81
CA GLY A 102 12.02 9.93 6.22
C GLY A 102 10.90 10.65 6.97
N LYS A 103 10.59 10.15 8.17
CA LYS A 103 9.65 10.78 9.09
C LYS A 103 10.35 11.87 9.90
N VAL A 104 9.97 13.13 9.68
CA VAL A 104 10.60 14.28 10.36
C VAL A 104 9.73 14.92 11.43
N PHE A 105 8.47 14.49 11.56
CA PHE A 105 7.56 14.87 12.64
C PHE A 105 7.35 13.71 13.61
N ASP A 106 6.74 14.00 14.74
CA ASP A 106 6.46 13.04 15.82
C ASP A 106 5.02 12.50 15.69
N GLU A 107 4.51 12.33 14.46
CA GLU A 107 3.11 11.95 14.22
C GLU A 107 2.79 10.51 14.66
N GLU A 108 3.79 9.64 14.80
CA GLU A 108 3.59 8.25 15.24
C GLU A 108 4.20 7.91 16.60
N PHE A 109 5.08 8.76 17.13
CA PHE A 109 5.89 8.42 18.30
C PHE A 109 5.94 9.56 19.29
N ALA A 110 5.73 9.23 20.57
CA ALA A 110 5.90 10.19 21.66
C ALA A 110 7.38 10.56 21.82
N ALA A 111 7.75 11.67 21.17
CA ALA A 111 8.85 12.58 21.46
C ALA A 111 10.04 12.02 22.26
N GLY A 112 11.11 11.68 21.53
CA GLY A 112 12.49 11.78 22.02
C GLY A 112 13.12 13.15 21.76
N GLY A 113 12.35 14.16 21.34
CA GLY A 113 12.83 15.52 21.07
C GLY A 113 13.68 15.66 19.78
N SER A 114 13.68 14.67 18.89
CA SER A 114 14.54 14.64 17.70
C SER A 114 13.88 15.12 16.40
N ALA A 115 12.57 15.40 16.38
CA ALA A 115 11.89 15.98 15.21
C ALA A 115 12.58 17.26 14.70
N GLY A 116 12.90 18.19 15.60
CA GLY A 116 13.57 19.45 15.22
C GLY A 116 14.90 19.22 14.49
N ARG A 117 15.70 18.25 14.95
CA ARG A 117 16.99 17.90 14.32
C ARG A 117 16.79 17.25 12.95
N ARG A 118 15.87 16.28 12.83
CA ARG A 118 15.58 15.63 11.54
C ARG A 118 15.08 16.62 10.51
N LEU A 119 14.14 17.48 10.90
CA LEU A 119 13.62 18.54 10.03
C LEU A 119 14.73 19.50 9.59
N GLU A 120 15.62 19.91 10.49
CA GLU A 120 16.77 20.75 10.17
C GLU A 120 17.72 20.07 9.16
N PHE A 121 18.07 18.81 9.40
CA PHE A 121 18.97 18.04 8.53
C PHE A 121 18.38 17.91 7.11
N PHE A 122 17.13 17.47 7.00
CA PHE A 122 16.49 17.28 5.70
C PHE A 122 16.30 18.61 4.94
N THR A 123 15.95 19.67 5.66
CA THR A 123 15.80 21.01 5.07
C THR A 123 17.15 21.57 4.59
N ARG A 124 18.21 21.41 5.39
CA ARG A 124 19.57 21.84 5.03
C ARG A 124 20.11 21.04 3.84
N PHE A 125 19.86 19.73 3.84
CA PHE A 125 20.22 18.82 2.73
C PHE A 125 19.60 19.29 1.43
N LYS A 126 18.29 19.53 1.40
CA LYS A 126 17.60 19.93 0.17
C LYS A 126 18.10 21.27 -0.37
N LYS A 127 18.48 22.20 0.50
CA LYS A 127 19.06 23.48 0.10
C LYS A 127 20.46 23.33 -0.51
N GLN A 128 21.23 22.35 -0.06
CA GLN A 128 22.59 22.09 -0.54
C GLN A 128 22.61 21.19 -1.79
N HIS A 129 21.64 20.29 -1.92
CA HIS A 129 21.48 19.35 -3.03
C HIS A 129 20.10 19.52 -3.68
N PRO A 130 19.83 20.66 -4.36
CA PRO A 130 18.50 20.97 -4.88
C PRO A 130 18.02 19.99 -5.97
N ASP A 131 18.93 19.26 -6.59
CA ASP A 131 18.71 18.22 -7.60
C ASP A 131 18.43 16.82 -7.01
N GLN A 132 18.55 16.64 -5.70
CA GLN A 132 18.22 15.39 -5.01
C GLN A 132 16.82 15.44 -4.41
N LEU A 133 16.09 14.33 -4.51
CA LEU A 133 14.74 14.18 -3.99
C LEU A 133 14.75 14.25 -2.45
N VAL A 134 13.82 15.01 -1.85
CA VAL A 134 13.52 14.96 -0.41
C VAL A 134 12.02 14.82 -0.20
N VAL A 135 11.59 13.65 0.27
CA VAL A 135 10.18 13.33 0.52
C VAL A 135 9.93 13.15 2.01
N LEU A 136 8.81 13.71 2.48
CA LEU A 136 8.30 13.43 3.82
C LEU A 136 7.60 12.07 3.78
N HIS A 137 8.08 11.13 4.58
CA HIS A 137 7.31 9.92 4.88
C HIS A 137 6.40 10.22 6.08
N PHE A 138 5.09 9.99 5.97
CA PHE A 138 4.11 10.41 6.98
C PHE A 138 3.00 9.40 7.13
N ASN A 139 2.52 9.15 8.34
CA ASN A 139 1.33 8.30 8.50
C ASN A 139 0.08 8.99 7.93
N GLY A 140 -0.53 8.40 6.90
CA GLY A 140 -1.71 8.98 6.27
C GLY A 140 -3.03 8.57 6.92
N GLY A 141 -3.10 7.38 7.53
CA GLY A 141 -4.34 6.80 8.07
C GLY A 141 -4.65 7.20 9.51
N ALA A 142 -3.63 7.49 10.31
CA ALA A 142 -3.75 7.73 11.74
C ALA A 142 -2.69 8.72 12.26
N ARG A 143 -2.83 9.13 13.53
CA ARG A 143 -1.78 9.85 14.26
C ARG A 143 -1.77 9.55 15.76
N ASP A 144 -0.63 9.75 16.41
CA ASP A 144 -0.57 9.81 17.87
C ASP A 144 -1.48 10.94 18.36
N PRO A 145 -2.42 10.67 19.28
CA PRO A 145 -3.33 11.68 19.81
C PRO A 145 -2.66 12.81 20.59
N ARG A 146 -1.35 12.73 20.82
CA ARG A 146 -0.55 13.80 21.45
C ARG A 146 0.08 14.74 20.42
N PHE A 147 0.08 14.37 19.13
CA PHE A 147 0.69 15.16 18.05
C PHE A 147 -0.34 16.07 17.38
N GLU A 148 -0.32 17.37 17.74
CA GLU A 148 -1.13 18.44 17.13
C GLU A 148 -2.63 18.09 16.96
N SER A 149 -3.17 17.22 17.82
CA SER A 149 -4.55 16.72 17.75
C SER A 149 -5.60 17.79 18.10
N SER A 150 -5.19 18.89 18.72
CA SER A 150 -6.07 20.01 19.07
C SER A 150 -6.71 20.72 17.87
N LYS A 151 -6.20 20.50 16.65
CA LYS A 151 -6.81 20.98 15.41
C LYS A 151 -8.09 20.22 15.04
N PHE A 152 -8.28 19.02 15.59
CA PHE A 152 -9.39 18.11 15.28
C PHE A 152 -10.37 18.10 16.44
N PHE A 153 -11.67 18.10 16.14
CA PHE A 153 -12.68 17.85 17.18
C PHE A 153 -12.94 16.35 17.33
N ALA A 154 -13.57 15.94 18.43
CA ALA A 154 -13.72 14.52 18.74
C ALA A 154 -14.40 13.69 17.64
N GLY A 155 -15.42 14.22 16.97
CA GLY A 155 -16.13 13.52 15.88
C GLY A 155 -15.35 13.41 14.57
N HIS A 156 -14.15 14.00 14.46
CA HIS A 156 -13.24 13.78 13.33
C HIS A 156 -12.50 12.44 13.40
N TRP A 157 -12.45 11.82 14.57
CA TRP A 157 -11.81 10.52 14.76
C TRP A 157 -12.80 9.39 14.44
N LEU A 158 -12.27 8.26 13.99
CA LEU A 158 -13.07 7.07 13.79
C LEU A 158 -13.18 6.31 15.12
N TYR A 159 -14.41 6.06 15.57
CA TYR A 159 -14.69 5.21 16.71
C TYR A 159 -15.25 3.87 16.25
N PHE A 160 -15.20 2.88 17.11
CA PHE A 160 -16.09 1.73 16.97
C PHE A 160 -17.42 2.02 17.67
N ASN A 161 -18.45 1.26 17.36
CA ASN A 161 -19.63 1.23 18.21
C ASN A 161 -19.25 0.86 19.66
N GLY A 162 -19.85 1.56 20.59
CA GLY A 162 -19.58 1.54 22.02
C GLY A 162 -20.81 1.23 22.89
N ALA A 163 -20.73 1.64 24.16
CA ALA A 163 -21.70 1.29 25.21
C ALA A 163 -22.28 2.53 25.89
N LYS A 164 -23.54 2.43 26.33
CA LYS A 164 -24.16 3.46 27.19
C LYS A 164 -23.51 3.47 28.56
N ILE A 165 -23.27 4.65 29.11
CA ILE A 165 -22.82 4.84 30.48
C ILE A 165 -24.04 4.84 31.41
N LEU A 166 -24.10 3.86 32.32
CA LEU A 166 -25.28 3.59 33.15
C LEU A 166 -25.26 4.35 34.49
N GLY A 167 -24.08 4.70 34.99
CA GLY A 167 -23.89 5.46 36.22
C GLY A 167 -23.53 6.93 35.96
N ALA A 168 -23.72 7.79 36.95
CA ALA A 168 -23.17 9.14 36.88
C ALA A 168 -21.64 9.08 36.97
N VAL A 169 -20.97 9.92 36.19
CA VAL A 169 -19.51 10.04 36.18
C VAL A 169 -19.16 11.47 36.59
N PRO A 170 -18.43 11.71 37.68
CA PRO A 170 -18.10 13.06 38.12
C PRO A 170 -16.99 13.70 37.26
N ALA A 171 -16.90 15.02 37.28
CA ALA A 171 -15.83 15.80 36.64
C ALA A 171 -14.55 15.81 37.50
N GLU A 172 -14.02 14.63 37.81
CA GLU A 172 -12.86 14.46 38.68
C GLU A 172 -11.66 13.90 37.91
N SER A 173 -10.48 14.43 38.19
CA SER A 173 -9.21 13.92 37.67
C SER A 173 -8.82 12.60 38.32
N GLY A 174 -7.95 11.84 37.65
CA GLY A 174 -7.43 10.57 38.17
C GLY A 174 -8.10 9.36 37.52
N GLU A 175 -8.25 8.28 38.28
CA GLU A 175 -8.88 7.05 37.80
C GLU A 175 -10.35 7.00 38.20
N THR A 176 -11.21 6.51 37.31
CA THR A 176 -12.65 6.35 37.59
C THR A 176 -13.15 5.01 37.06
N ASP A 177 -13.95 4.33 37.87
CA ASP A 177 -14.74 3.17 37.44
C ASP A 177 -16.06 3.64 36.84
N ILE A 178 -16.30 3.31 35.58
CA ILE A 178 -17.50 3.68 34.83
C ILE A 178 -18.29 2.42 34.51
N ARG A 179 -19.53 2.35 35.00
CA ARG A 179 -20.46 1.27 34.66
C ARG A 179 -21.05 1.49 33.28
N VAL A 180 -20.88 0.53 32.39
CA VAL A 180 -21.32 0.58 30.99
C VAL A 180 -22.34 -0.51 30.69
N SER A 181 -23.09 -0.39 29.59
CA SER A 181 -24.06 -1.41 29.17
C SER A 181 -23.43 -2.71 28.71
N ASP A 182 -22.22 -2.63 28.14
CA ASP A 182 -21.45 -3.79 27.68
C ASP A 182 -19.95 -3.48 27.76
N ALA A 183 -19.25 -4.09 28.71
CA ALA A 183 -17.81 -3.90 28.88
C ALA A 183 -16.96 -4.71 27.88
N SER A 184 -17.56 -5.67 27.14
CA SER A 184 -16.85 -6.50 26.17
C SER A 184 -16.42 -5.74 24.91
N LEU A 185 -16.96 -4.53 24.70
CA LEU A 185 -16.59 -3.65 23.59
C LEU A 185 -15.23 -2.97 23.77
N PHE A 186 -14.61 -3.07 24.96
CA PHE A 186 -13.33 -2.40 25.27
C PHE A 186 -12.21 -3.42 25.50
N LYS A 187 -10.99 -3.09 25.07
CA LYS A 187 -9.86 -4.02 25.07
C LYS A 187 -8.63 -3.47 25.77
N VAL A 188 -7.99 -4.35 26.55
CA VAL A 188 -6.68 -4.16 27.17
C VAL A 188 -5.66 -5.08 26.50
N ASN A 189 -4.36 -4.82 26.72
CA ASN A 189 -3.26 -5.62 26.18
C ASN A 189 -3.25 -5.69 24.63
N MET A 190 -3.47 -4.54 24.02
CA MET A 190 -3.44 -4.23 22.59
C MET A 190 -2.01 -4.05 22.06
N GLY A 191 -1.90 -3.97 20.73
CA GLY A 191 -0.64 -3.83 20.02
C GLY A 191 0.12 -5.14 19.84
N PHE A 192 1.19 -5.10 19.05
CA PHE A 192 2.02 -6.27 18.76
C PHE A 192 2.61 -6.89 20.04
N PHE A 193 3.05 -6.03 20.97
CA PHE A 193 3.66 -6.44 22.24
C PHE A 193 2.66 -6.65 23.38
N LYS A 194 1.36 -6.39 23.15
CA LYS A 194 0.30 -6.52 24.16
C LYS A 194 0.52 -5.68 25.42
N ILE A 195 1.08 -4.49 25.26
CA ILE A 195 1.47 -3.59 26.37
C ILE A 195 0.61 -2.32 26.47
N SER A 196 -0.29 -2.09 25.51
CA SER A 196 -1.14 -0.90 25.48
C SER A 196 -2.58 -1.24 25.78
N ASN A 197 -3.35 -0.27 26.25
CA ASN A 197 -4.79 -0.38 26.38
C ASN A 197 -5.45 0.64 25.45
N GLU A 198 -6.70 0.40 25.09
CA GLU A 198 -7.43 1.33 24.21
C GLU A 198 -7.59 2.73 24.80
N ASP A 199 -7.70 3.69 23.89
CA ASP A 199 -8.18 5.03 24.20
C ASP A 199 -9.68 5.09 23.91
N ILE A 200 -10.40 5.84 24.74
CA ILE A 200 -11.87 5.88 24.74
C ILE A 200 -12.33 7.33 24.67
N GLY A 201 -13.28 7.60 23.78
CA GLY A 201 -14.09 8.81 23.80
C GLY A 201 -15.32 8.61 24.68
N LEU A 202 -15.52 9.50 25.65
CA LEU A 202 -16.75 9.64 26.41
C LEU A 202 -17.53 10.82 25.84
N CYS A 203 -18.83 10.69 25.62
CA CYS A 203 -19.66 11.80 25.17
C CYS A 203 -21.09 11.74 25.74
N GLU A 204 -21.78 12.88 25.74
CA GLU A 204 -23.21 12.92 26.06
C GLU A 204 -24.06 12.24 24.98
N LEU A 205 -25.27 11.83 25.33
CA LEU A 205 -26.29 11.41 24.38
C LEU A 205 -27.25 12.58 24.08
N ASP A 206 -27.54 12.78 22.79
CA ASP A 206 -28.49 13.78 22.31
C ASP A 206 -29.95 13.43 22.69
N ALA A 207 -30.90 14.24 22.22
CA ALA A 207 -32.33 14.01 22.47
C ALA A 207 -32.86 12.71 21.84
N ASN A 208 -32.21 12.20 20.78
CA ASN A 208 -32.55 10.96 20.10
C ASN A 208 -31.79 9.75 20.65
N GLY A 209 -30.92 9.95 21.64
CA GLY A 209 -30.09 8.91 22.22
C GLY A 209 -28.87 8.54 21.37
N LYS A 210 -28.44 9.42 20.45
CA LYS A 210 -27.22 9.28 19.65
C LYS A 210 -26.03 9.97 20.34
N PRO A 211 -24.78 9.50 20.14
CA PRO A 211 -23.58 10.17 20.63
C PRO A 211 -23.46 11.64 20.20
N ASN A 212 -23.14 12.53 21.14
CA ASN A 212 -22.89 13.95 20.90
C ASN A 212 -21.41 14.28 21.13
N TRP A 213 -20.61 14.20 20.07
CA TRP A 213 -19.17 14.42 20.12
C TRP A 213 -18.72 15.87 20.33
N PHE A 214 -19.63 16.85 20.37
CA PHE A 214 -19.29 18.22 20.82
C PHE A 214 -19.17 18.31 22.35
N ALA A 215 -19.82 17.37 23.06
CA ALA A 215 -19.81 17.29 24.51
C ALA A 215 -19.03 16.05 24.95
N SER A 216 -17.71 16.03 24.67
CA SER A 216 -16.86 14.86 24.86
C SER A 216 -15.67 15.07 25.80
N GLU A 217 -15.14 13.97 26.29
CA GLU A 217 -13.86 13.82 27.00
C GLU A 217 -13.11 12.63 26.39
N GLN A 218 -11.77 12.71 26.29
CA GLN A 218 -10.94 11.58 25.89
C GLN A 218 -10.29 10.98 27.14
N VAL A 219 -10.31 9.66 27.27
CA VAL A 219 -9.79 8.93 28.44
C VAL A 219 -8.92 7.76 28.00
N GLN A 220 -8.00 7.34 28.88
CA GLN A 220 -7.16 6.16 28.64
C GLN A 220 -7.71 4.97 29.43
N LEU A 221 -7.93 3.82 28.80
CA LEU A 221 -8.39 2.62 29.49
C LEU A 221 -7.28 2.03 30.37
N ILE A 222 -7.64 1.64 31.59
CA ILE A 222 -6.74 0.99 32.54
C ILE A 222 -7.11 -0.49 32.70
N ALA A 223 -8.40 -0.78 32.88
CA ALA A 223 -8.87 -2.15 33.11
C ALA A 223 -10.32 -2.34 32.65
N VAL A 224 -10.67 -3.60 32.36
CA VAL A 224 -12.03 -4.04 32.01
C VAL A 224 -12.48 -5.12 32.99
N ASN A 225 -13.66 -4.95 33.58
CA ASN A 225 -14.32 -5.95 34.41
C ASN A 225 -15.63 -6.40 33.74
N LEU A 226 -15.57 -7.57 33.11
CA LEU A 226 -16.70 -8.14 32.36
C LEU A 226 -17.86 -8.58 33.27
N GLN A 227 -17.57 -9.02 34.50
CA GLN A 227 -18.60 -9.48 35.43
C GLN A 227 -19.41 -8.31 35.99
N ALA A 228 -18.75 -7.19 36.28
CA ALA A 228 -19.39 -5.98 36.80
C ALA A 228 -19.93 -5.04 35.70
N ASN A 229 -19.58 -5.30 34.43
CA ASN A 229 -19.77 -4.38 33.31
C ASN A 229 -19.23 -2.97 33.61
N THR A 230 -17.97 -2.92 34.05
CA THR A 230 -17.28 -1.70 34.42
C THR A 230 -15.97 -1.58 33.67
N ILE A 231 -15.64 -0.37 33.23
CA ILE A 231 -14.31 0.00 32.73
C ILE A 231 -13.65 0.96 33.70
N ARG A 232 -12.36 0.77 33.97
CA ARG A 232 -11.55 1.73 34.73
C ARG A 232 -10.77 2.59 33.76
N VAL A 233 -10.84 3.90 33.88
CA VAL A 233 -10.19 4.83 32.95
C VAL A 233 -9.41 5.91 33.69
N LYS A 234 -8.33 6.41 33.07
CA LYS A 234 -7.67 7.65 33.45
C LYS A 234 -8.36 8.83 32.75
N ARG A 235 -8.89 9.75 33.54
CA ARG A 235 -9.71 10.90 33.10
C ARG A 235 -8.87 12.03 32.50
N GLY A 236 -9.50 12.84 31.63
CA GLY A 236 -8.90 14.04 31.05
C GLY A 236 -7.60 13.80 30.28
N ALA A 237 -7.58 12.75 29.45
CA ALA A 237 -6.40 12.41 28.64
C ALA A 237 -6.37 13.23 27.34
N TYR A 238 -5.22 13.21 26.66
CA TYR A 238 -5.06 13.68 25.28
C TYR A 238 -5.47 15.15 25.05
N GLY A 239 -5.16 16.02 26.01
CA GLY A 239 -5.49 17.45 25.93
C GLY A 239 -6.94 17.81 26.30
N THR A 240 -7.74 16.83 26.75
CA THR A 240 -9.08 17.10 27.30
C THR A 240 -9.08 17.25 28.82
N SER A 241 -10.19 17.70 29.40
CA SER A 241 -10.39 17.82 30.85
C SER A 241 -11.54 16.92 31.32
N PRO A 242 -11.53 16.42 32.57
CA PRO A 242 -12.63 15.63 33.10
C PRO A 242 -13.97 16.34 33.00
N ARG A 243 -15.00 15.63 32.51
CA ARG A 243 -16.37 16.13 32.41
C ARG A 243 -17.32 15.32 33.29
N ALA A 244 -18.39 15.97 33.74
CA ALA A 244 -19.46 15.26 34.41
C ALA A 244 -20.42 14.68 33.37
N PHE A 245 -20.79 13.42 33.52
CA PHE A 245 -21.79 12.76 32.69
C PHE A 245 -22.92 12.22 33.56
N ALA A 246 -24.17 12.52 33.20
CA ALA A 246 -25.33 12.02 33.91
C ALA A 246 -25.59 10.54 33.58
N ALA A 247 -26.10 9.80 34.57
CA ALA A 247 -26.46 8.40 34.42
C ALA A 247 -27.44 8.18 33.27
N ASN A 248 -27.17 7.19 32.41
CA ASN A 248 -27.98 6.84 31.23
C ASN A 248 -28.09 7.96 30.17
N ARG A 249 -27.26 9.00 30.25
CA ARG A 249 -27.24 10.15 29.34
C ARG A 249 -25.90 10.34 28.65
N ALA A 250 -25.04 9.32 28.68
CA ALA A 250 -23.73 9.36 28.06
C ALA A 250 -23.34 8.02 27.44
N TYR A 251 -22.26 8.05 26.67
CA TYR A 251 -21.78 6.97 25.83
C TYR A 251 -20.26 6.89 25.92
N ALA A 252 -19.73 5.68 25.83
CA ALA A 252 -18.31 5.40 25.78
C ALA A 252 -18.00 4.57 24.53
N ALA A 253 -17.06 5.04 23.71
CA ALA A 253 -16.64 4.35 22.50
C ALA A 253 -15.12 4.29 22.40
N ALA A 254 -14.57 3.12 22.09
CA ALA A 254 -13.14 2.98 21.86
C ALA A 254 -12.76 3.54 20.48
N HIS A 255 -11.63 4.24 20.40
CA HIS A 255 -11.07 4.68 19.12
C HIS A 255 -10.76 3.49 18.22
N VAL A 256 -10.90 3.71 16.91
CA VAL A 256 -10.24 2.86 15.91
C VAL A 256 -8.77 3.25 15.89
N THR A 257 -7.90 2.25 16.10
CA THR A 257 -6.48 2.47 16.26
C THR A 257 -5.62 1.46 15.52
N GLU A 258 -4.38 1.87 15.26
CA GLU A 258 -3.29 0.97 14.88
C GLU A 258 -2.08 1.11 15.81
N GLY A 259 -1.12 0.19 15.62
CA GLY A 259 0.04 0.05 16.46
C GLY A 259 -0.31 -0.42 17.89
N PRO A 260 0.56 -0.12 18.87
CA PRO A 260 1.94 0.28 18.67
C PRO A 260 2.75 -0.83 17.99
N TRP A 261 3.66 -0.42 17.10
CA TRP A 261 4.58 -1.32 16.36
C TRP A 261 5.95 -1.48 17.04
N ASP A 262 6.23 -0.68 18.09
CA ASP A 262 7.40 -0.77 18.97
C ASP A 262 6.94 -0.56 20.42
N ALA A 263 7.64 -1.15 21.39
CA ALA A 263 7.27 -1.06 22.80
C ALA A 263 7.26 0.37 23.38
N ARG A 264 7.89 1.32 22.68
CA ARG A 264 7.96 2.74 23.07
C ARG A 264 6.89 3.60 22.40
N TRP A 265 6.11 3.05 21.47
CA TRP A 265 5.14 3.80 20.68
C TRP A 265 3.76 3.76 21.32
N ASN A 266 2.90 4.70 20.92
CA ASN A 266 1.52 4.75 21.37
C ASN A 266 0.57 4.14 20.33
N LEU A 267 -0.67 3.88 20.75
CA LEU A 267 -1.76 3.70 19.80
C LEU A 267 -2.01 5.01 19.04
N MET A 268 -2.26 4.89 17.75
CA MET A 268 -2.58 6.02 16.87
C MET A 268 -4.06 5.99 16.51
N TRP A 269 -4.70 7.15 16.45
CA TRP A 269 -6.14 7.28 16.16
C TRP A 269 -6.37 7.47 14.68
N TYR A 270 -7.31 6.69 14.13
CA TYR A 270 -7.68 6.77 12.72
C TYR A 270 -8.43 8.07 12.43
N TYR A 271 -8.05 8.72 11.34
CA TYR A 271 -8.85 9.80 10.77
C TYR A 271 -10.14 9.25 10.18
N ASN A 272 -11.24 10.01 10.31
CA ASN A 272 -12.49 9.64 9.68
C ASN A 272 -12.63 10.28 8.30
N PHE A 273 -12.17 9.59 7.25
CA PHE A 273 -12.22 10.10 5.88
C PHE A 273 -13.60 10.06 5.21
N THR A 274 -14.58 9.34 5.78
CA THR A 274 -15.88 9.19 5.11
C THR A 274 -16.58 10.53 4.90
N ALA A 275 -17.35 10.63 3.81
CA ALA A 275 -18.28 11.74 3.59
C ALA A 275 -19.37 11.84 4.68
N LYS A 276 -19.56 10.80 5.50
CA LYS A 276 -20.45 10.78 6.66
C LYS A 276 -19.80 11.23 7.97
N CYS A 277 -18.51 11.55 7.95
CA CYS A 277 -17.79 12.07 9.12
C CYS A 277 -18.55 13.27 9.71
N PRO A 278 -18.79 13.28 11.03
CA PRO A 278 -19.29 14.46 11.72
C PRO A 278 -18.52 15.73 11.34
N ARG A 279 -19.25 16.83 11.21
CA ARG A 279 -18.69 18.15 10.91
C ARG A 279 -18.52 18.96 12.18
N ASP A 280 -17.47 19.76 12.23
CA ASP A 280 -17.16 20.64 13.37
C ASP A 280 -18.10 21.85 13.40
N ALA A 281 -17.90 22.75 14.36
CA ALA A 281 -18.71 23.97 14.49
C ALA A 281 -18.57 24.94 13.29
N ASN A 282 -17.52 24.78 12.47
CA ASN A 282 -17.29 25.54 11.24
C ASN A 282 -17.77 24.78 9.98
N GLY A 283 -18.42 23.62 10.16
CA GLY A 283 -18.89 22.78 9.06
C GLY A 283 -17.80 21.95 8.38
N LYS A 284 -16.59 21.84 8.96
CA LYS A 284 -15.47 21.08 8.40
C LYS A 284 -15.47 19.61 8.85
N SER A 285 -15.21 18.70 7.92
CA SER A 285 -14.94 17.27 8.19
C SER A 285 -13.49 17.03 8.62
N CYS A 286 -13.15 15.80 8.99
CA CYS A 286 -11.77 15.43 9.32
C CYS A 286 -10.83 15.68 8.14
N ALA A 287 -11.25 15.28 6.92
CA ALA A 287 -10.47 15.48 5.71
C ALA A 287 -10.26 16.98 5.39
N ASP A 288 -11.24 17.84 5.67
CA ASP A 288 -11.09 19.29 5.52
C ASP A 288 -9.95 19.83 6.39
N ILE A 289 -9.93 19.48 7.68
CA ILE A 289 -8.89 19.89 8.62
C ILE A 289 -7.54 19.31 8.23
N TYR A 290 -7.50 18.04 7.84
CA TYR A 290 -6.23 17.37 7.54
C TYR A 290 -5.57 17.93 6.27
N VAL A 291 -6.37 18.25 5.23
CA VAL A 291 -5.87 18.97 4.04
C VAL A 291 -5.28 20.32 4.43
N ASP A 292 -5.98 21.10 5.28
CA ASP A 292 -5.50 22.40 5.72
C ASP A 292 -4.20 22.29 6.53
N ASP A 293 -4.11 21.31 7.45
CA ASP A 293 -2.93 21.04 8.30
C ASP A 293 -1.69 20.73 7.45
N LEU A 294 -1.80 19.80 6.51
CA LEU A 294 -0.67 19.45 5.63
C LEU A 294 -0.33 20.58 4.66
N ALA A 295 -1.33 21.26 4.09
CA ALA A 295 -1.08 22.38 3.18
C ALA A 295 -0.35 23.54 3.87
N GLU A 296 -0.67 23.83 5.13
CA GLU A 296 0.06 24.81 5.93
C GLU A 296 1.53 24.42 6.11
N LYS A 297 1.82 23.14 6.37
CA LYS A 297 3.20 22.66 6.51
C LYS A 297 4.01 22.79 5.22
N PHE A 298 3.40 22.59 4.05
CA PHE A 298 4.04 22.72 2.74
C PHE A 298 4.04 24.14 2.15
N ALA A 299 3.34 25.10 2.77
CA ALA A 299 3.32 26.49 2.33
C ALA A 299 4.75 27.09 2.28
N PRO A 300 4.98 28.20 1.55
CA PRO A 300 6.31 28.81 1.43
C PRO A 300 6.99 29.16 2.77
N THR A 301 6.19 29.46 3.80
CA THR A 301 6.66 29.74 5.17
C THR A 301 6.50 28.55 6.11
N GLY A 302 5.99 27.42 5.61
CA GLY A 302 5.76 26.20 6.36
C GLY A 302 7.03 25.40 6.59
N ALA A 303 6.99 24.50 7.57
CA ALA A 303 8.12 23.66 7.97
C ALA A 303 8.68 22.80 6.82
N LEU A 304 7.85 22.40 5.87
CA LEU A 304 8.18 21.53 4.74
C LEU A 304 8.36 22.29 3.42
N ALA A 305 8.47 23.62 3.44
CA ALA A 305 8.57 24.43 2.21
C ALA A 305 9.63 23.91 1.22
N ALA A 306 10.76 23.42 1.75
CA ALA A 306 11.87 22.89 0.97
C ALA A 306 11.60 21.50 0.38
N PHE A 307 10.78 20.66 1.01
CA PHE A 307 10.55 19.26 0.61
C PHE A 307 9.93 19.19 -0.78
N ASP A 308 10.24 18.13 -1.54
CA ASP A 308 9.69 17.91 -2.88
C ASP A 308 8.29 17.29 -2.84
N GLY A 309 7.89 16.69 -1.72
CA GLY A 309 6.52 16.23 -1.48
C GLY A 309 6.36 15.31 -0.30
N ILE A 310 5.28 14.53 -0.32
CA ILE A 310 4.86 13.61 0.73
C ILE A 310 4.59 12.21 0.16
N GLU A 311 5.07 11.21 0.87
CA GLU A 311 4.69 9.81 0.76
C GLU A 311 3.88 9.44 2.00
N PHE A 312 2.67 8.91 1.80
CA PHE A 312 1.84 8.45 2.90
C PHE A 312 2.07 6.97 3.20
N ASP A 313 2.68 6.71 4.36
CA ASP A 313 2.74 5.42 5.03
C ASP A 313 1.34 5.07 5.58
N VAL A 314 0.85 3.86 5.34
CA VAL A 314 -0.41 3.34 5.93
C VAL A 314 -1.66 4.20 5.62
N LEU A 315 -1.67 4.93 4.50
CA LEU A 315 -2.92 5.50 3.98
C LEU A 315 -3.68 4.41 3.25
N ASP A 316 -4.62 3.77 3.93
CA ASP A 316 -5.37 2.64 3.37
C ASP A 316 -6.66 3.07 2.65
N HIS A 317 -7.07 2.30 1.65
CA HIS A 317 -8.36 2.45 0.97
C HIS A 317 -9.52 1.82 1.76
N ILE A 318 -9.23 0.96 2.74
CA ILE A 318 -10.20 0.37 3.66
C ILE A 318 -9.78 0.60 5.11
N ILE A 319 -10.70 0.47 6.04
CA ILE A 319 -10.38 0.44 7.47
C ILE A 319 -9.81 -0.94 7.79
N THR A 320 -8.51 -1.03 8.10
CA THR A 320 -7.80 -2.29 8.36
C THR A 320 -7.92 -2.76 9.81
N ALA A 321 -8.48 -1.93 10.70
CA ALA A 321 -8.69 -2.27 12.09
C ALA A 321 -9.62 -3.49 12.28
N PRO A 322 -9.29 -4.46 13.16
CA PRO A 322 -10.08 -5.67 13.30
C PRO A 322 -11.51 -5.41 13.79
N SER A 323 -12.49 -5.89 13.02
CA SER A 323 -13.92 -5.86 13.36
C SER A 323 -14.45 -7.28 13.64
N ASN A 324 -15.51 -7.39 14.44
CA ASN A 324 -16.17 -8.66 14.74
C ASN A 324 -17.69 -8.48 14.90
N ARG A 325 -18.42 -9.55 15.27
CA ARG A 325 -19.89 -9.51 15.42
C ARG A 325 -20.40 -8.54 16.50
N GLN A 326 -19.57 -8.18 17.46
CA GLN A 326 -19.91 -7.30 18.58
C GLN A 326 -19.48 -5.85 18.32
N ARG A 327 -18.39 -5.65 17.58
CA ARG A 327 -17.74 -4.35 17.40
C ARG A 327 -17.26 -4.12 15.97
N GLY A 328 -17.62 -2.99 15.37
CA GLY A 328 -17.15 -2.51 14.07
C GLY A 328 -17.09 -0.97 14.03
N PRO A 329 -16.34 -0.36 13.08
CA PRO A 329 -16.26 1.08 12.93
C PRO A 329 -17.65 1.71 12.77
N ASP A 330 -17.82 2.85 13.45
CA ASP A 330 -19.00 3.71 13.45
C ASP A 330 -18.59 5.04 12.79
N ALA A 331 -18.74 5.09 11.47
CA ALA A 331 -18.14 6.12 10.63
C ALA A 331 -19.03 7.38 10.53
N ASP A 332 -20.34 7.25 10.71
CA ASP A 332 -21.24 8.41 10.90
C ASP A 332 -21.38 8.85 12.38
N ALA A 333 -20.73 8.11 13.28
CA ALA A 333 -20.59 8.38 14.71
C ALA A 333 -21.93 8.40 15.48
N ASP A 334 -22.89 7.60 15.02
CA ASP A 334 -24.26 7.54 15.54
C ASP A 334 -24.49 6.49 16.63
N GLY A 335 -23.44 5.74 16.98
CA GLY A 335 -23.41 4.69 17.99
C GLY A 335 -23.59 3.28 17.43
N ASN A 336 -23.75 3.11 16.12
CA ASN A 336 -23.92 1.81 15.47
C ASN A 336 -22.78 1.53 14.49
N ALA A 337 -22.35 0.27 14.41
CA ALA A 337 -21.32 -0.10 13.45
C ALA A 337 -21.86 -0.08 12.01
N ASP A 338 -21.26 0.71 11.15
CA ASP A 338 -21.55 0.80 9.72
C ASP A 338 -20.37 0.34 8.84
N ASN A 339 -19.17 0.19 9.42
CA ASN A 339 -17.92 -0.15 8.74
C ASN A 339 -17.60 0.78 7.55
N ALA A 340 -18.11 2.02 7.58
CA ALA A 340 -18.10 2.98 6.50
C ALA A 340 -18.73 2.50 5.17
N ILE A 341 -19.60 1.48 5.22
CA ILE A 341 -20.30 0.96 4.04
C ILE A 341 -21.72 1.53 3.99
N PHE A 342 -21.97 2.46 3.07
CA PHE A 342 -23.29 3.05 2.89
C PHE A 342 -23.82 2.72 1.50
N SER A 343 -25.01 2.10 1.42
CA SER A 343 -25.62 1.65 0.15
C SER A 343 -24.68 0.75 -0.69
N GLY A 344 -23.88 -0.09 -0.03
CA GLY A 344 -22.90 -0.98 -0.67
C GLY A 344 -21.61 -0.30 -1.14
N VAL A 345 -21.42 0.99 -0.84
CA VAL A 345 -20.22 1.76 -1.21
C VAL A 345 -19.31 1.91 0.00
N ASN A 346 -18.02 1.60 -0.19
CA ASN A 346 -16.94 1.94 0.75
C ASN A 346 -16.71 3.45 0.74
N THR A 347 -17.41 4.16 1.62
CA THR A 347 -17.33 5.62 1.71
C THR A 347 -16.04 6.11 2.35
N TYR A 348 -15.36 5.26 3.14
CA TYR A 348 -14.03 5.59 3.67
C TYR A 348 -13.02 5.67 2.53
N GLY A 349 -12.91 4.63 1.70
CA GLY A 349 -11.99 4.62 0.55
C GLY A 349 -12.29 5.71 -0.48
N ALA A 350 -13.57 5.99 -0.74
CA ALA A 350 -13.97 7.12 -1.58
C ALA A 350 -13.55 8.47 -0.97
N GLY A 351 -13.68 8.62 0.35
CA GLY A 351 -13.25 9.79 1.10
C GLY A 351 -11.74 9.99 1.11
N VAL A 352 -10.96 8.91 1.20
CA VAL A 352 -9.49 8.96 1.09
C VAL A 352 -9.06 9.47 -0.29
N VAL A 353 -9.71 9.01 -1.38
CA VAL A 353 -9.42 9.52 -2.72
C VAL A 353 -9.77 11.01 -2.86
N GLU A 354 -10.85 11.47 -2.23
CA GLU A 354 -11.20 12.89 -2.16
C GLU A 354 -10.19 13.71 -1.36
N PHE A 355 -9.70 13.18 -0.24
CA PHE A 355 -8.61 13.78 0.52
C PHE A 355 -7.36 13.96 -0.35
N CYS A 356 -6.92 12.91 -1.05
CA CYS A 356 -5.76 12.96 -1.94
C CYS A 356 -5.94 14.01 -3.06
N ARG A 357 -7.14 14.08 -3.65
CA ARG A 357 -7.48 15.07 -4.70
C ARG A 357 -7.32 16.50 -4.19
N ARG A 358 -7.91 16.79 -3.02
CA ARG A 358 -7.88 18.14 -2.44
C ARG A 358 -6.51 18.53 -1.91
N LEU A 359 -5.79 17.60 -1.29
CA LEU A 359 -4.41 17.86 -0.86
C LEU A 359 -3.54 18.20 -2.06
N ARG A 360 -3.66 17.44 -3.16
CA ARG A 360 -2.93 17.70 -4.40
C ARG A 360 -3.14 19.13 -4.90
N GLU A 361 -4.39 19.59 -4.95
CA GLU A 361 -4.73 20.94 -5.39
C GLU A 361 -4.04 22.00 -4.52
N ARG A 362 -3.91 21.73 -3.22
CA ARG A 362 -3.37 22.66 -2.22
C ARG A 362 -1.85 22.70 -2.16
N ILE A 363 -1.16 21.59 -2.48
CA ILE A 363 0.31 21.51 -2.39
C ILE A 363 1.00 21.39 -3.75
N SER A 364 0.27 21.47 -4.87
CA SER A 364 0.88 21.46 -6.20
C SER A 364 1.98 22.54 -6.32
N PRO A 365 3.15 22.26 -6.92
CA PRO A 365 3.50 21.08 -7.74
C PRO A 365 4.16 19.92 -6.97
N LYS A 366 4.13 19.91 -5.63
CA LYS A 366 4.81 18.89 -4.80
C LYS A 366 4.30 17.47 -5.09
N PHE A 367 5.14 16.45 -4.88
CA PHE A 367 4.75 15.05 -4.93
C PHE A 367 3.68 14.72 -3.87
N VAL A 368 2.73 13.87 -4.24
CA VAL A 368 1.80 13.19 -3.32
C VAL A 368 1.76 11.74 -3.76
N MET A 369 2.15 10.85 -2.86
CA MET A 369 2.27 9.41 -3.07
C MET A 369 1.62 8.68 -1.88
N ALA A 370 1.41 7.38 -2.01
CA ALA A 370 1.11 6.53 -0.86
C ALA A 370 1.54 5.06 -1.10
N ASP A 371 1.44 4.22 -0.07
CA ASP A 371 1.56 2.77 -0.24
C ASP A 371 0.65 2.21 -1.34
N GLY A 372 1.16 1.20 -2.04
CA GLY A 372 0.44 0.53 -3.12
C GLY A 372 0.95 -0.88 -3.41
N TRP A 373 1.22 -1.72 -2.41
CA TRP A 373 1.68 -3.09 -2.66
C TRP A 373 0.64 -4.17 -2.36
N ALA A 374 -0.35 -3.86 -1.52
CA ALA A 374 -1.45 -4.74 -1.11
C ALA A 374 -2.82 -4.25 -1.62
N ASP A 375 -3.84 -5.08 -1.46
CA ASP A 375 -5.20 -4.84 -1.93
C ASP A 375 -6.00 -3.80 -1.11
N PHE A 376 -5.57 -3.59 0.14
CA PHE A 376 -6.09 -2.58 1.05
C PHE A 376 -5.44 -1.20 0.88
N ASN A 377 -4.31 -1.12 0.16
CA ASN A 377 -3.59 0.14 -0.05
C ASN A 377 -4.28 1.06 -1.09
N GLN A 378 -3.62 2.17 -1.44
CA GLN A 378 -4.23 3.23 -2.22
C GLN A 378 -4.72 2.81 -3.60
N ARG A 379 -5.75 3.54 -4.03
CA ARG A 379 -6.38 3.38 -5.34
C ARG A 379 -6.67 4.72 -6.02
N ALA A 380 -6.09 5.82 -5.53
CA ALA A 380 -6.25 7.17 -6.08
C ALA A 380 -5.41 7.36 -7.37
N VAL A 381 -5.70 6.55 -8.38
CA VAL A 381 -4.97 6.48 -9.65
C VAL A 381 -5.23 7.74 -10.47
N GLY A 382 -4.18 8.30 -11.06
CA GLY A 382 -4.24 9.60 -11.76
C GLY A 382 -4.22 10.84 -10.86
N ILE A 383 -4.32 10.66 -9.53
CA ILE A 383 -4.20 11.73 -8.52
C ILE A 383 -2.81 11.69 -7.86
N LEU A 384 -2.39 10.50 -7.42
CA LEU A 384 -1.06 10.28 -6.85
C LEU A 384 0.01 10.23 -7.96
N ASN A 385 1.24 10.63 -7.63
CA ASN A 385 2.37 10.53 -8.54
C ASN A 385 2.84 9.09 -8.74
N GLY A 386 2.47 8.18 -7.84
CA GLY A 386 2.81 6.76 -7.88
C GLY A 386 2.77 6.22 -6.46
N ILE A 387 3.51 5.15 -6.22
CA ILE A 387 3.42 4.36 -4.99
C ILE A 387 4.77 4.01 -4.37
N GLU A 388 4.76 3.86 -3.06
CA GLU A 388 5.66 2.97 -2.33
C GLU A 388 5.18 1.52 -2.50
N SER A 389 6.12 0.61 -2.78
CA SER A 389 5.91 -0.81 -2.56
C SER A 389 6.83 -1.35 -1.49
N GLU A 390 6.24 -1.83 -0.40
CA GLU A 390 6.97 -2.48 0.66
C GLU A 390 7.43 -3.88 0.24
N GLY A 391 8.73 -4.02 -0.06
CA GLY A 391 9.31 -5.27 -0.53
C GLY A 391 9.01 -5.59 -1.99
N TRP A 392 9.53 -6.73 -2.45
CA TRP A 392 9.35 -7.22 -3.80
C TRP A 392 9.41 -8.75 -3.91
N PRO A 393 8.46 -9.41 -4.60
CA PRO A 393 7.23 -8.82 -5.17
C PRO A 393 6.29 -8.32 -4.09
N SER A 394 6.40 -8.85 -2.86
CA SER A 394 5.76 -8.35 -1.66
C SER A 394 6.68 -8.58 -0.45
N LEU A 395 6.35 -7.98 0.69
CA LEU A 395 7.06 -8.17 1.96
C LEU A 395 7.36 -9.63 2.32
N ASN A 396 6.43 -10.55 2.04
CA ASN A 396 6.51 -11.94 2.49
C ASN A 396 7.04 -12.91 1.42
N ASP A 397 7.52 -12.39 0.27
CA ASP A 397 7.92 -13.21 -0.88
C ASP A 397 9.39 -13.00 -1.28
N TYR A 398 10.31 -13.29 -0.34
CA TYR A 398 11.75 -13.25 -0.62
C TYR A 398 12.22 -14.30 -1.64
N GLN A 399 11.37 -15.29 -1.95
CA GLN A 399 11.65 -16.31 -2.96
C GLN A 399 11.20 -15.89 -4.36
N VAL A 400 10.60 -14.71 -4.49
CA VAL A 400 10.15 -14.12 -5.76
C VAL A 400 9.25 -15.10 -6.52
N ARG A 401 8.26 -15.66 -5.83
CA ARG A 401 7.26 -16.55 -6.43
C ARG A 401 6.26 -15.77 -7.27
N ASP A 402 5.88 -14.56 -6.83
CA ASP A 402 4.97 -13.65 -7.52
C ASP A 402 5.72 -12.62 -8.40
N TRP A 403 6.69 -13.08 -9.21
CA TRP A 403 7.47 -12.19 -10.09
C TRP A 403 6.58 -11.25 -10.91
N SER A 404 5.53 -11.81 -11.53
CA SER A 404 4.66 -11.04 -12.40
C SER A 404 3.74 -10.08 -11.63
N GLY A 405 3.24 -10.42 -10.45
CA GLY A 405 2.41 -9.51 -9.66
C GLY A 405 3.18 -8.25 -9.27
N GLY A 406 4.44 -8.38 -8.86
CA GLY A 406 5.32 -7.24 -8.62
C GLY A 406 5.42 -6.32 -9.85
N LEU A 407 5.73 -6.90 -11.02
CA LEU A 407 5.84 -6.16 -12.28
C LEU A 407 4.51 -5.48 -12.67
N ASN A 408 3.39 -6.21 -12.60
CA ASN A 408 2.08 -5.69 -12.96
C ASN A 408 1.69 -4.53 -12.04
N ARG A 409 1.93 -4.63 -10.73
CA ARG A 409 1.60 -3.57 -9.78
C ARG A 409 2.37 -2.29 -10.10
N GLN A 410 3.69 -2.40 -10.21
CA GLN A 410 4.55 -1.24 -10.47
C GLN A 410 4.29 -0.62 -11.83
N ALA A 411 4.27 -1.43 -12.90
CA ALA A 411 4.05 -0.92 -14.25
C ALA A 411 2.65 -0.33 -14.44
N PHE A 412 1.62 -0.86 -13.76
CA PHE A 412 0.28 -0.27 -13.78
C PHE A 412 0.31 1.15 -13.19
N TRP A 413 0.95 1.33 -12.04
CA TRP A 413 1.06 2.66 -11.43
C TRP A 413 1.88 3.61 -12.29
N VAL A 414 3.04 3.20 -12.80
CA VAL A 414 3.83 4.05 -13.70
C VAL A 414 3.02 4.50 -14.92
N ALA A 415 2.19 3.60 -15.50
CA ALA A 415 1.37 3.91 -16.66
C ALA A 415 0.14 4.78 -16.36
N ASN A 416 -0.32 4.86 -15.10
CA ASN A 416 -1.58 5.50 -14.73
C ASN A 416 -1.43 6.61 -13.67
N SER A 417 -0.22 6.92 -13.25
CA SER A 417 0.04 7.97 -12.25
C SER A 417 -0.08 9.37 -12.82
N ARG A 418 -0.27 10.34 -11.92
CA ARG A 418 -0.15 11.75 -12.23
C ARG A 418 1.29 12.09 -12.59
N ALA A 419 1.49 12.84 -13.68
CA ALA A 419 2.81 13.33 -14.06
C ALA A 419 3.37 14.37 -13.04
N PRO A 420 4.70 14.36 -12.77
CA PRO A 420 5.65 13.31 -13.14
C PRO A 420 5.33 12.01 -12.41
N GLY A 421 5.22 10.92 -13.17
CA GLY A 421 4.95 9.59 -12.61
C GLY A 421 6.20 9.06 -11.94
N TYR A 422 6.07 8.60 -10.70
CA TYR A 422 7.16 8.18 -9.85
C TYR A 422 6.66 7.15 -8.82
N SER A 423 7.12 5.92 -8.96
CA SER A 423 6.92 4.83 -7.99
C SER A 423 8.27 4.26 -7.59
N TYR A 424 8.34 3.66 -6.42
CA TYR A 424 9.54 2.97 -5.98
C TYR A 424 9.24 1.70 -5.18
N ILE A 425 10.28 0.88 -5.05
CA ILE A 425 10.27 -0.34 -4.24
C ILE A 425 11.22 -0.13 -3.07
N VAL A 426 10.75 -0.45 -1.87
CA VAL A 426 11.62 -0.58 -0.69
C VAL A 426 12.14 -2.01 -0.65
N HIS A 427 13.44 -2.20 -0.87
CA HIS A 427 14.09 -3.50 -0.74
C HIS A 427 14.15 -3.93 0.73
N LYS A 428 13.11 -4.64 1.16
CA LYS A 428 12.91 -5.22 2.50
C LYS A 428 12.10 -6.53 2.43
N PHE A 429 12.35 -7.43 3.38
CA PHE A 429 11.66 -8.72 3.49
C PHE A 429 11.24 -9.03 4.91
N PHE A 430 10.11 -9.70 5.07
CA PHE A 430 9.67 -10.28 6.33
C PHE A 430 9.96 -11.79 6.34
N THR A 431 10.72 -12.27 7.33
CA THR A 431 10.96 -13.71 7.52
C THR A 431 10.91 -14.07 8.99
N GLY A 432 10.27 -15.19 9.32
CA GLY A 432 10.31 -15.73 10.68
C GLY A 432 9.67 -14.85 11.75
N GLY A 433 8.75 -13.94 11.39
CA GLY A 433 8.08 -13.05 12.34
C GLY A 433 8.77 -11.70 12.56
N ALA A 434 9.85 -11.40 11.83
CA ALA A 434 10.56 -10.13 11.91
C ALA A 434 10.83 -9.56 10.51
N VAL A 435 10.86 -8.22 10.43
CA VAL A 435 11.35 -7.51 9.25
C VAL A 435 12.87 -7.60 9.25
N ASN A 436 13.45 -7.98 8.11
CA ASN A 436 14.90 -7.99 7.89
C ASN A 436 15.32 -6.61 7.36
N THR A 437 16.07 -5.87 8.17
CA THR A 437 16.35 -4.44 7.99
C THR A 437 17.83 -4.08 8.21
N SER A 438 18.72 -5.07 8.31
CA SER A 438 20.10 -4.85 8.74
C SER A 438 21.13 -5.39 7.75
N GLU A 439 22.37 -4.91 7.87
CA GLU A 439 23.55 -5.47 7.19
C GLU A 439 23.70 -6.98 7.42
N SER A 440 23.42 -7.45 8.65
CA SER A 440 23.46 -8.88 8.98
C SER A 440 22.37 -9.70 8.27
N ASP A 441 21.35 -9.04 7.72
CA ASP A 441 20.29 -9.71 6.98
C ASP A 441 20.60 -9.85 5.49
N ALA A 442 21.46 -9.01 4.92
CA ALA A 442 21.81 -9.12 3.50
C ALA A 442 22.37 -10.50 3.16
N THR A 443 23.21 -11.06 4.03
CA THR A 443 23.81 -12.38 3.83
C THR A 443 22.84 -13.55 4.07
N LYS A 444 21.62 -13.29 4.58
CA LYS A 444 20.58 -14.33 4.75
C LYS A 444 19.92 -14.71 3.44
N PHE A 445 20.04 -13.86 2.42
CA PHE A 445 19.44 -14.09 1.10
C PHE A 445 20.55 -14.32 0.06
N PRO A 446 20.32 -15.18 -0.95
CA PRO A 446 21.26 -15.30 -2.05
C PRO A 446 21.42 -13.97 -2.79
N TRP A 447 22.65 -13.60 -3.17
CA TRP A 447 22.94 -12.34 -3.89
C TRP A 447 22.08 -12.17 -5.16
N GLY A 448 21.77 -13.26 -5.85
CA GLY A 448 20.91 -13.23 -7.04
C GLY A 448 19.49 -12.74 -6.77
N ILE A 449 18.96 -12.95 -5.56
CA ILE A 449 17.64 -12.42 -5.17
C ILE A 449 17.68 -10.89 -5.10
N HIS A 450 18.73 -10.31 -4.52
CA HIS A 450 18.89 -8.85 -4.46
C HIS A 450 18.95 -8.25 -5.86
N ARG A 451 19.79 -8.83 -6.73
CA ARG A 451 19.88 -8.41 -8.14
C ARG A 451 18.54 -8.54 -8.86
N LEU A 452 17.79 -9.61 -8.61
CA LEU A 452 16.49 -9.85 -9.22
C LEU A 452 15.45 -8.80 -8.79
N VAL A 453 15.43 -8.38 -7.53
CA VAL A 453 14.60 -7.26 -7.05
C VAL A 453 14.95 -5.98 -7.81
N PHE A 454 16.24 -5.65 -7.92
CA PHE A 454 16.70 -4.44 -8.64
C PHE A 454 16.35 -4.47 -10.12
N ALA A 455 16.48 -5.63 -10.76
CA ALA A 455 16.06 -5.82 -12.15
C ALA A 455 14.54 -5.66 -12.31
N GLY A 456 13.74 -6.17 -11.37
CA GLY A 456 12.28 -5.99 -11.36
C GLY A 456 11.86 -4.53 -11.32
N ALA A 457 12.49 -3.74 -10.44
CA ALA A 457 12.28 -2.29 -10.36
C ALA A 457 12.61 -1.60 -11.69
N ILE A 458 13.78 -1.89 -12.26
CA ILE A 458 14.24 -1.31 -13.52
C ILE A 458 13.35 -1.70 -14.69
N PHE A 459 12.86 -2.93 -14.75
CA PHE A 459 11.94 -3.36 -15.82
C PHE A 459 10.55 -2.74 -15.69
N ALA A 460 10.15 -2.32 -14.49
CA ALA A 460 8.89 -1.62 -14.24
C ALA A 460 9.01 -0.09 -14.27
N ASP A 461 10.18 0.46 -14.61
CA ASP A 461 10.48 1.91 -14.56
C ASP A 461 10.36 2.56 -13.16
N SER A 462 10.46 1.75 -12.11
CA SER A 462 10.41 2.19 -10.71
C SER A 462 11.80 2.49 -10.15
N ALA A 463 11.88 3.39 -9.17
CA ALA A 463 13.09 3.61 -8.39
C ALA A 463 13.25 2.54 -7.29
N ILE A 464 14.45 2.46 -6.71
CA ILE A 464 14.78 1.55 -5.62
C ILE A 464 15.19 2.36 -4.39
N THR A 465 14.56 2.05 -3.26
CA THR A 465 15.12 2.32 -1.92
C THR A 465 15.42 0.99 -1.25
N TYR A 466 16.09 1.02 -0.09
CA TYR A 466 16.43 -0.20 0.60
C TYR A 466 16.57 0.01 2.09
N VAL A 467 16.20 -1.01 2.84
CA VAL A 467 16.49 -1.14 4.27
C VAL A 467 17.41 -2.32 4.53
N ILE A 468 17.35 -3.37 3.69
CA ILE A 468 18.39 -4.40 3.65
C ILE A 468 19.67 -3.74 3.11
N GLN A 469 20.53 -3.36 4.03
CA GLN A 469 21.78 -2.67 3.77
C GLN A 469 22.86 -3.69 3.32
N PRO A 470 23.63 -3.41 2.26
CA PRO A 470 24.77 -4.24 1.92
C PRO A 470 25.94 -3.95 2.89
N PRO A 471 26.92 -4.86 3.02
CA PRO A 471 28.06 -4.64 3.89
C PRO A 471 28.79 -3.30 3.67
N ASN A 472 29.15 -2.62 4.76
CA ASN A 472 29.85 -1.33 4.70
C ASN A 472 31.30 -1.51 4.26
N GLU A 473 31.75 -0.74 3.26
CA GLU A 473 33.17 -0.62 2.94
C GLU A 473 33.92 0.20 4.02
N PRO A 474 35.26 0.04 4.16
CA PRO A 474 36.02 0.78 5.16
C PRO A 474 35.81 2.30 5.08
N GLY A 475 35.39 2.89 6.21
CA GLY A 475 35.13 4.33 6.32
C GLY A 475 33.72 4.78 5.91
N GLU A 476 32.84 3.87 5.49
CA GLU A 476 31.44 4.19 5.18
C GLU A 476 30.53 3.98 6.40
N LEU A 477 29.68 4.96 6.71
CA LEU A 477 28.64 4.84 7.74
C LEU A 477 27.47 3.96 7.27
N PHE A 478 27.21 3.96 5.96
CA PHE A 478 26.10 3.26 5.33
C PHE A 478 26.49 2.72 3.95
N GLY A 479 26.10 1.49 3.64
CA GLY A 479 26.50 0.78 2.42
C GLY A 479 25.57 1.06 1.25
N ASN A 480 26.10 0.98 0.03
CA ASN A 480 25.34 1.12 -1.20
C ASN A 480 25.53 -0.13 -2.08
N TRP A 481 24.42 -0.62 -2.63
CA TRP A 481 24.41 -1.82 -3.48
C TRP A 481 25.18 -1.57 -4.77
N ASP A 482 26.07 -2.49 -5.13
CA ASP A 482 26.92 -2.36 -6.32
C ASP A 482 26.12 -2.06 -7.59
N GLU A 483 24.99 -2.72 -7.77
CA GLU A 483 24.11 -2.54 -8.93
C GLU A 483 23.54 -1.12 -9.01
N LEU A 484 23.26 -0.47 -7.88
CA LEU A 484 22.60 0.85 -7.82
C LEU A 484 23.56 2.02 -8.09
N TRP A 485 24.88 1.81 -7.99
CA TRP A 485 25.90 2.85 -8.15
C TRP A 485 27.18 2.42 -8.87
N GLN A 486 27.13 1.39 -9.73
CA GLN A 486 28.27 0.92 -10.53
C GLN A 486 29.44 0.33 -9.73
N GLY A 487 29.16 -0.29 -8.58
CA GLY A 487 30.16 -0.92 -7.72
C GLY A 487 31.31 0.01 -7.34
N ALA A 488 32.54 -0.41 -7.59
CA ALA A 488 33.75 0.36 -7.27
C ALA A 488 33.86 1.71 -8.00
N ASP A 489 33.14 1.90 -9.12
CA ASP A 489 33.17 3.15 -9.89
C ASP A 489 32.26 4.24 -9.27
N LYS A 490 31.33 3.88 -8.39
CA LYS A 490 30.46 4.77 -7.59
C LYS A 490 29.71 5.84 -8.40
N LYS A 491 29.13 5.47 -9.54
CA LYS A 491 28.32 6.35 -10.40
C LYS A 491 26.83 5.99 -10.31
N VAL A 492 26.00 6.98 -9.96
CA VAL A 492 24.54 6.87 -10.03
C VAL A 492 24.06 7.03 -11.47
N GLY A 493 22.93 6.42 -11.84
CA GLY A 493 22.37 6.55 -13.21
C GLY A 493 23.29 5.99 -14.31
N TRP A 494 24.18 5.05 -13.96
CA TRP A 494 25.28 4.63 -14.81
C TRP A 494 24.90 3.80 -16.04
N LEU A 495 23.71 3.18 -16.06
CA LEU A 495 23.19 2.49 -17.25
C LEU A 495 22.85 3.50 -18.36
N GLY A 496 22.53 4.75 -18.00
CA GLY A 496 22.03 5.77 -18.92
C GLY A 496 20.55 5.60 -19.26
N LYS A 497 20.11 6.20 -20.36
CA LYS A 497 18.73 6.11 -20.85
C LYS A 497 18.40 4.70 -21.34
N PRO A 498 17.18 4.17 -21.10
CA PRO A 498 16.74 2.95 -21.74
C PRO A 498 16.60 3.14 -23.26
N LEU A 499 17.16 2.23 -24.04
CA LEU A 499 17.03 2.24 -25.51
C LEU A 499 15.69 1.63 -25.98
N GLY A 500 14.92 1.05 -25.07
CA GLY A 500 13.60 0.49 -25.32
C GLY A 500 12.92 0.01 -24.04
N ALA A 501 11.71 -0.53 -24.21
CA ALA A 501 10.99 -1.21 -23.14
C ALA A 501 11.73 -2.49 -22.70
N ALA A 502 11.46 -2.96 -21.47
CA ALA A 502 11.87 -4.29 -21.07
C ALA A 502 11.24 -5.34 -21.99
N VAL A 503 12.02 -6.36 -22.35
CA VAL A 503 11.61 -7.43 -23.26
C VAL A 503 11.45 -8.72 -22.48
N HIS A 504 10.25 -9.28 -22.49
CA HIS A 504 9.95 -10.63 -22.04
C HIS A 504 10.27 -11.61 -23.18
N LEU A 505 11.37 -12.36 -23.07
CA LEU A 505 11.82 -13.24 -24.16
C LEU A 505 10.79 -14.34 -24.46
N GLY A 506 10.04 -14.79 -23.45
CA GLY A 506 8.95 -15.74 -23.62
C GLY A 506 7.81 -15.25 -24.52
N GLU A 507 7.65 -13.94 -24.72
CA GLU A 507 6.66 -13.40 -25.68
C GLU A 507 7.09 -13.56 -27.14
N ARG A 508 8.33 -13.98 -27.42
CA ARG A 508 8.80 -14.29 -28.78
C ARG A 508 8.48 -15.73 -29.19
N GLU A 509 8.26 -16.60 -28.22
CA GLU A 509 7.94 -18.02 -28.43
C GLU A 509 6.54 -18.20 -29.00
N LYS A 510 6.30 -19.32 -29.69
CA LYS A 510 4.99 -19.62 -30.31
C LYS A 510 3.83 -19.38 -29.34
N ASN A 511 2.80 -18.69 -29.80
CA ASN A 511 1.57 -18.50 -29.05
C ASN A 511 0.72 -19.78 -29.07
N LEU A 512 0.41 -20.31 -27.89
CA LEU A 512 -0.39 -21.51 -27.70
C LEU A 512 -1.88 -21.30 -28.03
N PHE A 513 -2.32 -20.06 -28.23
CA PHE A 513 -3.68 -19.73 -28.68
C PHE A 513 -3.80 -19.51 -30.19
N ASP A 514 -2.73 -19.68 -30.98
CA ASP A 514 -2.84 -19.55 -32.42
C ASP A 514 -3.81 -20.60 -33.00
N GLY A 515 -4.84 -20.13 -33.72
CA GLY A 515 -5.90 -20.98 -34.27
C GLY A 515 -6.92 -21.48 -33.24
N VAL A 516 -6.86 -20.99 -31.99
CA VAL A 516 -7.78 -21.37 -30.91
C VAL A 516 -8.83 -20.29 -30.71
N ASP A 517 -10.12 -20.67 -30.72
CA ASP A 517 -11.16 -19.75 -30.26
C ASP A 517 -11.24 -19.72 -28.73
N VAL A 518 -10.52 -18.76 -28.14
CA VAL A 518 -10.43 -18.57 -26.69
C VAL A 518 -11.79 -18.38 -26.02
N LEU A 519 -12.78 -17.83 -26.73
CA LEU A 519 -14.13 -17.63 -26.18
C LEU A 519 -14.77 -18.95 -25.72
N THR A 520 -14.52 -20.04 -26.44
CA THR A 520 -15.03 -21.39 -26.11
C THR A 520 -14.39 -22.02 -24.87
N ARG A 521 -13.31 -21.42 -24.37
CA ARG A 521 -12.51 -21.93 -23.24
C ARG A 521 -12.74 -21.17 -21.94
N LEU A 522 -13.50 -20.07 -22.00
CA LEU A 522 -13.86 -19.28 -20.84
C LEU A 522 -15.04 -19.92 -20.10
N GLN A 523 -14.94 -19.96 -18.78
CA GLN A 523 -15.96 -20.53 -17.90
C GLN A 523 -16.17 -19.61 -16.69
N GLY A 524 -17.41 -19.40 -16.28
CA GLY A 524 -17.73 -18.60 -15.10
C GLY A 524 -19.21 -18.64 -14.76
N ASP A 525 -19.54 -19.01 -13.53
CA ASP A 525 -20.92 -19.06 -13.05
C ASP A 525 -21.48 -17.64 -12.92
N GLY A 526 -22.64 -17.39 -13.52
CA GLY A 526 -23.24 -16.05 -13.52
C GLY A 526 -22.45 -15.02 -14.32
N ILE A 527 -21.59 -15.45 -15.24
CA ILE A 527 -20.83 -14.58 -16.15
C ILE A 527 -21.35 -14.74 -17.58
N GLU A 528 -21.37 -13.65 -18.33
CA GLU A 528 -21.61 -13.61 -19.76
C GLU A 528 -20.32 -13.26 -20.49
N PHE A 529 -19.99 -14.02 -21.53
CA PHE A 529 -18.85 -13.79 -22.41
C PHE A 529 -19.36 -13.48 -23.81
N THR A 530 -19.04 -12.30 -24.33
CA THR A 530 -19.45 -11.85 -25.67
C THR A 530 -18.25 -11.32 -26.43
N ARG A 531 -18.16 -11.61 -27.73
CA ARG A 531 -17.11 -11.03 -28.57
C ARG A 531 -17.54 -9.64 -29.02
N GLU A 532 -16.71 -8.64 -28.74
CA GLU A 532 -16.89 -7.26 -29.18
C GLU A 532 -15.60 -6.82 -29.90
N GLY A 533 -15.64 -6.82 -31.24
CA GLY A 533 -14.45 -6.56 -32.06
C GLY A 533 -13.34 -7.59 -31.82
N ASN A 534 -12.13 -7.12 -31.47
CA ASN A 534 -10.98 -7.96 -31.11
C ASN A 534 -10.92 -8.33 -29.62
N ALA A 535 -11.87 -7.86 -28.81
CA ALA A 535 -11.93 -8.13 -27.38
C ALA A 535 -13.05 -9.12 -27.02
N ILE A 536 -12.92 -9.72 -25.85
CA ILE A 536 -13.98 -10.48 -25.18
C ILE A 536 -14.49 -9.61 -24.04
N LYS A 537 -15.75 -9.19 -24.13
CA LYS A 537 -16.45 -8.55 -23.02
C LYS A 537 -16.91 -9.60 -22.03
N ILE A 538 -16.67 -9.32 -20.77
CA ILE A 538 -17.00 -10.17 -19.63
C ILE A 538 -17.91 -9.36 -18.72
N ALA A 539 -19.14 -9.79 -18.56
CA ALA A 539 -20.17 -9.08 -17.80
C ALA A 539 -20.81 -10.00 -16.76
N ALA A 540 -21.18 -9.44 -15.61
CA ALA A 540 -21.91 -10.17 -14.59
C ALA A 540 -23.39 -10.30 -14.96
N LYS A 541 -23.97 -11.49 -14.78
CA LYS A 541 -25.43 -11.72 -14.83
C LYS A 541 -26.11 -11.44 -13.48
N ASN A 542 -25.34 -11.48 -12.39
CA ASN A 542 -25.80 -11.29 -11.02
C ASN A 542 -24.90 -10.26 -10.31
N PRO A 543 -25.35 -9.58 -9.24
CA PRO A 543 -24.49 -8.74 -8.42
C PRO A 543 -23.31 -9.52 -7.82
N GLY A 544 -22.12 -8.93 -7.81
CA GLY A 544 -20.90 -9.52 -7.24
C GLY A 544 -19.67 -9.31 -8.12
N ASP A 545 -18.52 -9.79 -7.66
CA ASP A 545 -17.27 -9.78 -8.41
C ASP A 545 -17.33 -10.68 -9.65
N LEU A 546 -16.60 -10.31 -10.70
CA LEU A 546 -16.39 -11.17 -11.87
C LEU A 546 -15.43 -12.30 -11.53
N ARG A 547 -15.94 -13.54 -11.53
CA ARG A 547 -15.16 -14.75 -11.26
C ARG A 547 -15.24 -15.69 -12.46
N PHE A 548 -14.13 -15.88 -13.16
CA PHE A 548 -14.08 -16.73 -14.34
C PHE A 548 -12.73 -17.40 -14.49
N LYS A 549 -12.65 -18.35 -15.42
CA LYS A 549 -11.47 -19.16 -15.69
C LYS A 549 -11.24 -19.31 -17.18
N LEU A 550 -9.98 -19.49 -17.55
CA LEU A 550 -9.55 -19.90 -18.88
C LEU A 550 -8.95 -21.31 -18.80
N THR A 551 -9.50 -22.22 -19.60
CA THR A 551 -9.17 -23.65 -19.59
C THR A 551 -8.44 -24.10 -20.86
N GLY A 552 -7.97 -25.36 -20.89
CA GLY A 552 -7.49 -26.00 -22.12
C GLY A 552 -6.09 -25.58 -22.61
N ILE A 553 -5.25 -25.01 -21.75
CA ILE A 553 -3.86 -24.67 -22.10
C ILE A 553 -3.00 -25.93 -21.99
N SER A 554 -2.66 -26.53 -23.14
CA SER A 554 -1.88 -27.78 -23.19
C SER A 554 -0.42 -27.49 -23.51
N THR A 555 0.47 -27.82 -22.57
CA THR A 555 1.92 -27.83 -22.77
C THR A 555 2.56 -28.83 -21.79
N THR A 556 3.67 -29.43 -22.19
CA THR A 556 4.50 -30.28 -21.33
C THR A 556 5.59 -29.49 -20.59
N SER A 557 5.77 -28.21 -20.95
CA SER A 557 6.71 -27.34 -20.25
C SER A 557 6.24 -27.06 -18.82
N PRO A 558 7.14 -27.11 -17.83
CA PRO A 558 6.84 -26.65 -16.48
C PRO A 558 6.79 -25.11 -16.38
N ASP A 559 7.14 -24.39 -17.45
CA ASP A 559 7.07 -22.94 -17.54
C ASP A 559 5.91 -22.52 -18.44
N LEU A 560 5.10 -21.59 -17.93
CA LEU A 560 4.06 -20.91 -18.72
C LEU A 560 4.15 -19.40 -18.49
N LEU A 561 4.32 -18.65 -19.57
CA LEU A 561 4.08 -17.21 -19.58
C LEU A 561 2.73 -16.96 -20.24
N PHE A 562 1.83 -16.30 -19.52
CA PHE A 562 0.53 -15.88 -20.00
C PHE A 562 0.44 -14.35 -20.00
N THR A 563 -0.01 -13.76 -21.11
CA THR A 563 -0.18 -12.31 -21.23
C THR A 563 -1.56 -11.98 -21.80
N PHE A 564 -2.10 -10.84 -21.39
CA PHE A 564 -3.39 -10.34 -21.86
C PHE A 564 -3.50 -8.84 -21.63
N THR A 565 -4.25 -8.15 -22.47
CA THR A 565 -4.60 -6.75 -22.26
C THR A 565 -6.01 -6.66 -21.68
N LEU A 566 -6.19 -5.80 -20.69
CA LEU A 566 -7.47 -5.62 -20.01
C LEU A 566 -7.77 -4.14 -19.76
N HIS A 567 -9.04 -3.76 -19.90
CA HIS A 567 -9.61 -2.55 -19.32
C HIS A 567 -10.98 -2.85 -18.70
N ALA A 568 -11.45 -1.95 -17.85
CA ALA A 568 -12.66 -2.11 -17.05
C ALA A 568 -13.50 -0.83 -17.01
N GLU A 569 -14.82 -0.98 -16.98
CA GLU A 569 -15.68 0.11 -16.54
C GLU A 569 -15.45 0.41 -15.04
N PRO A 570 -15.61 1.69 -14.61
CA PRO A 570 -15.53 2.06 -13.20
C PRO A 570 -16.53 1.30 -12.33
N LEU A 571 -16.23 1.20 -11.03
CA LEU A 571 -17.21 0.65 -10.08
C LEU A 571 -18.43 1.58 -9.98
N PRO A 572 -19.66 1.05 -10.05
CA PRO A 572 -20.86 1.85 -9.83
C PRO A 572 -20.82 2.55 -8.47
N GLY A 573 -21.07 3.86 -8.44
CA GLY A 573 -21.06 4.67 -7.22
C GLY A 573 -19.68 5.17 -6.77
N TYR A 574 -18.61 4.87 -7.53
CA TYR A 574 -17.25 5.35 -7.26
C TYR A 574 -16.78 6.33 -8.34
N ALA A 575 -15.83 7.18 -7.98
CA ALA A 575 -15.12 8.04 -8.92
C ALA A 575 -14.21 7.19 -9.84
N PRO A 576 -14.02 7.56 -11.12
CA PRO A 576 -13.23 6.77 -12.08
C PRO A 576 -11.75 6.62 -11.71
N GLU A 577 -11.23 7.52 -10.86
CA GLU A 577 -9.87 7.43 -10.31
C GLU A 577 -9.68 6.22 -9.38
N ILE A 578 -10.77 5.66 -8.83
CA ILE A 578 -10.73 4.47 -7.98
C ILE A 578 -10.62 3.23 -8.87
N ALA A 579 -9.39 2.76 -9.05
CA ALA A 579 -9.14 1.55 -9.82
C ALA A 579 -9.70 0.30 -9.11
N ARG A 580 -10.14 -0.67 -9.91
CA ARG A 580 -10.66 -1.96 -9.44
C ARG A 580 -9.53 -2.91 -9.14
N LEU A 581 -9.70 -3.79 -8.15
CA LEU A 581 -8.78 -4.91 -7.97
C LEU A 581 -8.97 -5.95 -9.06
N ILE A 582 -7.84 -6.49 -9.54
CA ILE A 582 -7.80 -7.72 -10.31
C ILE A 582 -6.82 -8.70 -9.64
N ARG A 583 -7.23 -9.96 -9.53
CA ARG A 583 -6.37 -11.08 -9.14
C ARG A 583 -6.43 -12.18 -10.19
N PHE A 584 -5.28 -12.70 -10.60
CA PHE A 584 -5.23 -13.74 -11.62
C PHE A 584 -3.99 -14.62 -11.53
N GLY A 585 -4.10 -15.86 -11.97
CA GLY A 585 -3.00 -16.82 -11.97
C GLY A 585 -3.43 -18.28 -12.05
N ALA A 586 -2.46 -19.18 -12.03
CA ALA A 586 -2.67 -20.63 -12.11
C ALA A 586 -3.32 -21.19 -10.83
N SER A 587 -4.45 -21.90 -10.97
CA SER A 587 -5.22 -22.54 -9.88
C SER A 587 -4.80 -24.01 -9.71
N PRO A 588 -4.67 -24.59 -8.49
CA PRO A 588 -5.75 -24.62 -7.49
C PRO A 588 -5.53 -23.68 -6.29
N ARG A 589 -4.69 -22.64 -6.41
CA ARG A 589 -4.45 -21.70 -5.30
C ARG A 589 -5.14 -20.33 -5.51
N PRO A 590 -6.48 -20.25 -5.53
CA PRO A 590 -7.20 -18.98 -5.72
C PRO A 590 -6.94 -17.95 -4.60
N ASN A 591 -6.44 -18.40 -3.44
CA ASN A 591 -6.07 -17.51 -2.32
C ASN A 591 -4.64 -16.95 -2.42
N GLU A 592 -3.85 -17.35 -3.43
CA GLU A 592 -2.47 -16.91 -3.67
C GLU A 592 -2.32 -16.16 -5.00
N LEU A 593 -3.43 -15.74 -5.62
CA LEU A 593 -3.39 -15.08 -6.92
C LEU A 593 -2.68 -13.72 -6.81
N PRO A 594 -1.69 -13.43 -7.67
CA PRO A 594 -1.12 -12.10 -7.87
C PRO A 594 -2.23 -11.05 -7.93
N ASN A 595 -2.10 -9.96 -7.17
CA ASN A 595 -3.00 -8.81 -7.23
C ASN A 595 -2.38 -7.68 -8.08
N ALA A 596 -3.23 -6.94 -8.78
CA ALA A 596 -2.94 -5.67 -9.43
C ALA A 596 -4.23 -4.83 -9.48
N TRP A 597 -4.20 -3.72 -10.21
CA TRP A 597 -5.39 -2.88 -10.44
C TRP A 597 -5.76 -2.86 -11.91
N VAL A 598 -7.01 -2.52 -12.20
CA VAL A 598 -7.55 -2.28 -13.55
C VAL A 598 -8.45 -1.05 -13.55
N ASN A 599 -8.40 -0.25 -14.62
CA ASN A 599 -9.26 0.91 -14.82
C ASN A 599 -9.69 0.98 -16.30
N GLN A 600 -10.20 2.14 -16.72
CA GLN A 600 -10.67 2.36 -18.09
C GLN A 600 -9.55 2.36 -19.14
N LYS A 601 -8.28 2.54 -18.73
CA LYS A 601 -7.14 2.51 -19.64
C LYS A 601 -6.69 1.06 -19.83
N ALA A 602 -6.58 0.65 -21.08
CA ALA A 602 -6.04 -0.67 -21.43
C ALA A 602 -4.62 -0.84 -20.88
N PHE A 603 -4.37 -1.96 -20.20
CA PHE A 603 -3.08 -2.33 -19.65
C PHE A 603 -2.78 -3.80 -19.93
N THR A 604 -1.53 -4.12 -20.26
CA THR A 604 -1.09 -5.50 -20.54
C THR A 604 -0.53 -6.13 -19.27
N TYR A 605 -1.21 -7.17 -18.83
CA TYR A 605 -0.87 -7.98 -17.66
C TYR A 605 -0.11 -9.23 -18.08
N ARG A 606 0.73 -9.72 -17.16
CA ARG A 606 1.53 -10.92 -17.34
C ARG A 606 1.40 -11.85 -16.15
N HIS A 607 1.45 -13.16 -16.38
CA HIS A 607 1.55 -14.17 -15.34
C HIS A 607 2.56 -15.23 -15.75
N TYR A 608 3.61 -15.38 -14.95
CA TYR A 608 4.63 -16.41 -15.11
C TYR A 608 4.44 -17.50 -14.06
N ALA A 609 4.17 -18.72 -14.51
CA ALA A 609 4.09 -19.91 -13.67
C ALA A 609 5.34 -20.79 -13.86
N THR A 610 6.11 -21.02 -12.79
CA THR A 610 7.37 -21.78 -12.80
C THR A 610 7.19 -23.30 -12.63
N GLU A 611 5.98 -23.74 -12.31
CA GLU A 611 5.59 -25.13 -12.03
C GLU A 611 4.23 -25.46 -12.67
N TRP A 612 4.09 -25.14 -13.95
CA TRP A 612 2.87 -25.42 -14.71
C TRP A 612 2.61 -26.93 -14.82
N GLN A 613 1.40 -27.35 -14.44
CA GLN A 613 0.97 -28.76 -14.44
C GLN A 613 -0.34 -28.97 -15.23
N GLY A 614 -0.58 -28.17 -16.27
CA GLY A 614 -1.86 -28.22 -17.02
C GLY A 614 -3.03 -27.64 -16.23
N LEU A 615 -2.75 -26.66 -15.37
CA LEU A 615 -3.71 -26.00 -14.50
C LEU A 615 -4.68 -25.10 -15.29
N GLU A 616 -5.68 -24.56 -14.61
CA GLU A 616 -6.57 -23.52 -15.15
C GLU A 616 -6.04 -22.15 -14.75
N LEU A 617 -6.23 -21.13 -15.60
CA LEU A 617 -6.01 -19.74 -15.21
C LEU A 617 -7.30 -19.20 -14.60
N SER A 618 -7.24 -18.74 -13.36
CA SER A 618 -8.38 -18.13 -12.66
C SER A 618 -8.25 -16.62 -12.63
N PHE A 619 -9.39 -15.95 -12.69
CA PHE A 619 -9.52 -14.49 -12.64
C PHE A 619 -10.58 -14.09 -11.61
N LEU A 620 -10.27 -13.05 -10.86
CA LEU A 620 -11.18 -12.34 -9.96
C LEU A 620 -11.03 -10.85 -10.24
N VAL A 621 -12.09 -10.19 -10.70
CA VAL A 621 -12.13 -8.73 -10.86
C VAL A 621 -13.23 -8.16 -9.98
N GLU A 622 -12.88 -7.18 -9.16
CA GLU A 622 -13.78 -6.55 -8.20
C GLU A 622 -15.01 -5.93 -8.87
N GLY A 623 -16.18 -6.15 -8.28
CA GLY A 623 -17.45 -5.55 -8.73
C GLY A 623 -18.03 -6.15 -10.01
N ASN A 624 -19.24 -5.72 -10.34
CA ASN A 624 -20.09 -6.31 -11.39
C ASN A 624 -20.06 -5.58 -12.74
N ALA A 625 -19.45 -4.39 -12.80
CA ALA A 625 -19.30 -3.64 -14.05
C ALA A 625 -18.44 -4.46 -15.05
N PRO A 626 -18.74 -4.39 -16.36
CA PRO A 626 -18.07 -5.16 -17.37
C PRO A 626 -16.57 -4.84 -17.48
N ILE A 627 -15.85 -5.80 -18.04
CA ILE A 627 -14.45 -5.68 -18.43
C ILE A 627 -14.25 -6.24 -19.84
N TRP A 628 -13.13 -5.89 -20.47
CA TRP A 628 -12.77 -6.34 -21.80
C TRP A 628 -11.35 -6.88 -21.82
N ILE A 629 -11.20 -8.13 -22.23
CA ILE A 629 -9.89 -8.78 -22.42
C ILE A 629 -9.58 -8.88 -23.91
N SER A 630 -8.38 -8.46 -24.31
CA SER A 630 -7.83 -8.64 -25.64
C SER A 630 -6.40 -9.21 -25.58
N ASP A 631 -5.83 -9.49 -26.75
CA ASP A 631 -4.40 -9.83 -26.92
C ASP A 631 -3.93 -11.00 -26.03
N LEU A 632 -4.79 -12.00 -25.85
CA LEU A 632 -4.45 -13.17 -25.04
C LEU A 632 -3.34 -13.98 -25.72
N ARG A 633 -2.26 -14.22 -24.98
CA ARG A 633 -1.14 -15.06 -25.39
C ARG A 633 -0.78 -16.02 -24.28
N ALA A 634 -0.40 -17.24 -24.65
CA ALA A 634 0.29 -18.15 -23.76
C ALA A 634 1.52 -18.72 -24.47
N SER A 635 2.65 -18.85 -23.78
CA SER A 635 3.85 -19.47 -24.30
C SER A 635 4.46 -20.43 -23.29
N ALA A 636 4.98 -21.56 -23.78
CA ALA A 636 5.56 -22.64 -22.99
C ALA A 636 7.02 -22.32 -22.59
N SER A 637 7.26 -21.18 -21.97
CA SER A 637 8.58 -20.59 -21.82
C SER A 637 8.80 -19.91 -20.47
N GLN A 638 10.07 -19.84 -20.05
CA GLN A 638 10.48 -19.00 -18.92
C GLN A 638 10.28 -17.52 -19.23
N ASP A 639 9.98 -16.73 -18.20
CA ASP A 639 9.90 -15.27 -18.31
C ASP A 639 11.29 -14.60 -18.18
N ALA A 640 12.26 -15.09 -18.95
CA ALA A 640 13.58 -14.45 -19.00
C ALA A 640 13.45 -13.06 -19.64
N MET A 641 14.05 -12.06 -18.99
CA MET A 641 13.87 -10.66 -19.37
C MET A 641 15.18 -9.96 -19.66
N VAL A 642 15.14 -9.02 -20.60
CA VAL A 642 16.28 -8.14 -20.93
C VAL A 642 15.83 -6.70 -21.10
N ARG A 643 16.68 -5.75 -20.73
CA ARG A 643 16.50 -4.34 -21.10
C ARG A 643 17.83 -3.68 -21.40
N GLU A 644 17.93 -3.09 -22.58
CA GLU A 644 19.11 -2.39 -23.06
C GLU A 644 19.06 -0.90 -22.72
N PHE A 645 20.22 -0.36 -22.34
CA PHE A 645 20.45 1.04 -22.04
C PHE A 645 21.64 1.57 -22.85
N GLU A 646 21.79 2.89 -22.90
CA GLU A 646 22.89 3.55 -23.61
C GLU A 646 24.27 2.98 -23.23
N ASN A 647 24.49 2.78 -21.93
CA ASN A 647 25.78 2.39 -21.36
C ASN A 647 25.77 0.98 -20.74
N GLY A 648 24.70 0.20 -20.90
CA GLY A 648 24.61 -1.09 -20.24
C GLY A 648 23.42 -1.96 -20.63
N LEU A 649 23.32 -3.09 -19.94
CA LEU A 649 22.32 -4.13 -20.17
C LEU A 649 21.94 -4.77 -18.83
N VAL A 650 20.64 -4.99 -18.62
CA VAL A 650 20.13 -5.75 -17.48
C VAL A 650 19.46 -7.02 -17.99
N LEU A 651 19.83 -8.16 -17.41
CA LEU A 651 19.29 -9.49 -17.69
C LEU A 651 18.64 -10.02 -16.41
N ALA A 652 17.47 -10.67 -16.48
CA ALA A 652 16.90 -11.35 -15.32
C ALA A 652 16.33 -12.72 -15.67
N ASN A 653 16.57 -13.67 -14.78
CA ASN A 653 15.99 -14.99 -14.80
C ASN A 653 15.13 -15.21 -13.54
N PRO A 654 13.81 -14.97 -13.61
CA PRO A 654 12.89 -15.25 -12.51
C PRO A 654 12.55 -16.74 -12.39
N SER A 655 13.12 -17.63 -13.20
CA SER A 655 12.84 -19.07 -13.15
C SER A 655 13.50 -19.74 -11.94
N ALA A 656 12.94 -20.89 -11.54
CA ALA A 656 13.57 -21.82 -10.61
C ALA A 656 14.67 -22.69 -11.27
N ARG A 657 14.91 -22.50 -12.57
CA ARG A 657 15.91 -23.19 -13.38
C ARG A 657 16.85 -22.17 -14.01
N ALA A 658 18.04 -22.62 -14.41
CA ALA A 658 18.96 -21.77 -15.17
C ALA A 658 18.37 -21.38 -16.54
N PHE A 659 18.79 -20.22 -17.06
CA PHE A 659 18.47 -19.75 -18.40
C PHE A 659 19.73 -19.21 -19.08
N THR A 660 19.89 -19.54 -20.36
CA THR A 660 21.02 -19.07 -21.17
C THR A 660 20.59 -17.94 -22.10
N PHE A 661 21.20 -16.77 -21.93
CA PHE A 661 21.04 -15.62 -22.84
C PHE A 661 22.11 -15.66 -23.92
N ASP A 662 21.72 -15.73 -25.19
CA ASP A 662 22.63 -15.52 -26.32
C ASP A 662 22.78 -14.03 -26.63
N LEU A 663 23.83 -13.40 -26.09
CA LEU A 663 24.06 -11.97 -26.25
C LEU A 663 24.46 -11.60 -27.68
N ARG A 664 25.05 -12.52 -28.46
CA ARG A 664 25.38 -12.26 -29.87
C ARG A 664 24.12 -12.21 -30.73
N ALA A 665 23.18 -13.11 -30.47
CA ALA A 665 21.89 -13.10 -31.15
C ALA A 665 21.02 -11.91 -30.73
N LEU A 666 20.98 -11.58 -29.44
CA LEU A 666 20.16 -10.49 -28.91
C LEU A 666 20.73 -9.10 -29.24
N PHE A 667 22.06 -8.95 -29.23
CA PHE A 667 22.76 -7.68 -29.34
C PHE A 667 23.99 -7.80 -30.25
N PRO A 668 23.78 -7.97 -31.58
CA PRO A 668 24.89 -8.14 -32.51
C PRO A 668 25.83 -6.94 -32.48
N ASN A 669 27.14 -7.20 -32.56
CA ASN A 669 28.22 -6.21 -32.54
C ASN A 669 28.34 -5.38 -31.25
N LYS A 670 27.75 -5.84 -30.14
CA LYS A 670 27.92 -5.22 -28.82
C LYS A 670 28.69 -6.16 -27.90
N THR A 671 29.57 -5.59 -27.09
CA THR A 671 30.36 -6.33 -26.10
C THR A 671 30.11 -5.75 -24.71
N TRP A 672 30.14 -6.63 -23.73
CA TRP A 672 29.67 -6.33 -22.38
C TRP A 672 30.72 -6.71 -21.35
N ARG A 673 30.67 -6.06 -20.20
CA ARG A 673 31.53 -6.34 -19.06
C ARG A 673 30.69 -6.35 -17.78
N ARG A 674 30.99 -7.25 -16.85
CA ARG A 674 30.43 -7.21 -15.50
C ARG A 674 30.84 -5.91 -14.80
N ILE A 675 30.01 -5.38 -13.91
CA ILE A 675 30.46 -4.33 -13.00
C ILE A 675 31.62 -4.87 -12.14
N LYS A 676 32.50 -3.98 -11.68
CA LYS A 676 33.53 -4.32 -10.71
C LYS A 676 32.98 -4.01 -9.33
N GLY A 677 32.54 -5.04 -8.62
CA GLY A 677 31.91 -4.93 -7.32
C GLY A 677 32.89 -4.55 -6.22
N THR A 678 32.36 -4.13 -5.08
CA THR A 678 33.17 -3.88 -3.89
C THR A 678 33.53 -5.19 -3.18
N ALA A 679 34.55 -5.15 -2.31
CA ALA A 679 35.17 -6.35 -1.78
C ALA A 679 34.24 -7.15 -0.84
N LYS A 680 33.27 -6.49 -0.21
CA LYS A 680 32.40 -7.12 0.80
C LYS A 680 31.02 -7.55 0.28
N GLN A 681 30.71 -7.32 -0.99
CA GLN A 681 29.43 -7.72 -1.61
C GLN A 681 29.61 -9.04 -2.38
N ASP A 682 29.27 -9.08 -3.67
CA ASP A 682 29.43 -10.26 -4.52
C ASP A 682 30.51 -10.06 -5.61
N PRO A 683 31.80 -10.05 -5.23
CA PRO A 683 32.89 -9.89 -6.19
C PRO A 683 33.06 -11.10 -7.13
N ALA A 684 32.40 -12.24 -6.86
CA ALA A 684 32.43 -13.39 -7.76
C ALA A 684 31.57 -13.13 -9.01
N THR A 685 30.35 -12.62 -8.82
CA THR A 685 29.49 -12.19 -9.94
C THR A 685 29.94 -10.86 -10.51
N ASN A 686 30.29 -9.90 -9.67
CA ASN A 686 30.69 -8.54 -10.04
C ASN A 686 32.22 -8.44 -10.12
N ASN A 687 32.83 -9.26 -10.97
CA ASN A 687 34.29 -9.40 -11.06
C ASN A 687 34.97 -8.49 -12.09
N GLY A 688 34.22 -7.66 -12.81
CA GLY A 688 34.75 -6.83 -13.89
C GLY A 688 35.14 -7.58 -15.18
N ALA A 689 34.89 -8.88 -15.28
CA ALA A 689 35.25 -9.67 -16.46
C ALA A 689 34.37 -9.33 -17.67
N ARG A 690 34.96 -9.47 -18.86
CA ARG A 690 34.25 -9.38 -20.14
C ARG A 690 33.24 -10.51 -20.27
N VAL A 691 32.10 -10.23 -20.90
CA VAL A 691 31.01 -11.18 -21.16
C VAL A 691 30.75 -11.20 -22.66
N GLU A 692 30.99 -12.35 -23.28
CA GLU A 692 30.82 -12.57 -24.71
C GLU A 692 29.99 -13.83 -24.98
N GLY A 693 29.19 -13.80 -26.07
CA GLY A 693 28.46 -14.99 -26.51
C GLY A 693 27.27 -15.33 -25.60
N ALA A 694 27.20 -16.59 -25.20
CA ALA A 694 26.14 -17.10 -24.34
C ALA A 694 26.50 -16.95 -22.86
N ILE A 695 25.57 -16.45 -22.06
CA ILE A 695 25.71 -16.38 -20.60
C ILE A 695 24.56 -17.12 -19.92
N GLU A 696 24.91 -18.07 -19.07
CA GLU A 696 23.94 -18.76 -18.22
C GLU A 696 23.75 -17.97 -16.92
N LEU A 697 22.50 -17.65 -16.59
CA LEU A 697 22.11 -17.18 -15.26
C LEU A 697 21.46 -18.32 -14.50
N GLY A 698 21.83 -18.48 -13.23
CA GLY A 698 21.23 -19.45 -12.33
C GLY A 698 19.75 -19.14 -12.05
N ALA A 699 19.12 -20.02 -11.27
CA ALA A 699 17.76 -19.81 -10.81
C ALA A 699 17.65 -18.53 -9.96
N LYS A 700 16.60 -17.73 -10.18
CA LYS A 700 16.27 -16.52 -9.42
C LYS A 700 17.44 -15.54 -9.31
N ASP A 701 18.03 -15.18 -10.45
CA ASP A 701 19.18 -14.28 -10.53
C ASP A 701 18.97 -13.20 -11.59
N ALA A 702 19.73 -12.12 -11.50
CA ALA A 702 19.83 -11.08 -12.51
C ALA A 702 21.28 -10.63 -12.66
N LEU A 703 21.58 -9.98 -13.78
CA LEU A 703 22.92 -9.49 -14.07
C LEU A 703 22.91 -8.10 -14.70
N PHE A 704 23.82 -7.27 -14.21
CA PHE A 704 24.02 -5.88 -14.64
C PHE A 704 25.35 -5.77 -15.36
N LEU A 705 25.29 -5.32 -16.61
CA LEU A 705 26.43 -5.26 -17.50
C LEU A 705 26.68 -3.84 -17.98
N ILE A 706 27.96 -3.48 -18.10
CA ILE A 706 28.44 -2.24 -18.72
C ILE A 706 28.72 -2.54 -20.19
N ARG A 707 28.30 -1.63 -21.07
CA ARG A 707 28.66 -1.66 -22.48
C ARG A 707 30.11 -1.25 -22.66
N GLU A 708 30.89 -2.08 -23.35
CA GLU A 708 32.24 -1.70 -23.76
C GLU A 708 32.17 -0.85 -25.04
N LYS A 709 33.02 0.18 -25.10
CA LYS A 709 33.10 1.10 -26.24
C LYS A 709 33.95 0.53 -27.36
#